data_AF-A0A1L9R9V3-F1
#
_entry.id   AF-A0A1L9R9V3-F1
#
_cell.length_a   1.000
_cell.length_b   1.000
_cell.length_c   1.000
_cell.angle_alpha   90.00
_cell.angle_beta   90.00
_cell.angle_gamma   90.00
#
_symmetry.space_group_name_H-M   'P 1'
#
loop_
_entity.id
_entity.type
_entity.pdbx_description
1 polymer ?
#
loop_
_entity_poly.entity_id
_entity_poly.type
_entity_poly.pdbx_seq_one_letter_code
_entity_poly.pdbx_strand_id
1 'polypeptide(L)'
;MLTREEVEKHASAASCWVAIHGSVYDVTDFIPSHPGGSSVILRCAGKDATDEFDSVHDKELLQSLPASSFQGHIEAGILSKPGNEAASEPISEQGPPPLHTIINLHDFEDIARHHLPPPAWAYYSSGADDEIAKNNNQKAYSKISLRPRILRSIPAVDTSTNILGHAVSLPVYISPVGIAKFAHPDGECALFSAAGKEGILQMLANGSSFPIERVMEMRVRKEQPLFFQLYVNKDITKSEETVRRAVKAGASACVLTVDSPVVGKREKDERMNLQVQARDSSIQGQGVAKVMASSISPFIDWSILTWIRGLTALPIIIKGIQCVEDAVMAYRHGVQGIVLSNHGGRSQDTAQSPLLTLLEIRRHAPFLLKSNMQIFIDGGIRRGTDVLKALALGATAVGLGRPFLYSLSAGYGEEGVRRAIQILREEIEMNMVFLGVTRLEELGGHLVNSARLERDVTGCVKLMSEINVLLYGLGAIGSFYAFILQRNDRVRLTVVARSNYDAVKNNGILIESENDGHHRFHPYAVVKSAAELTSPVDYIVCAHKAIDQDSVPLLLKPAISEKTTIVIIQNGVGNEEPFRRVFPDCSILTCVTWVGATQINPGVVKHTKSEDMQIGLYPNPSLSPSTEQSRLETFSSLLTAGKTKFTILQDMQRQRWEKVVWNAAWNSLTTLTMVDTQSWLHSSPEATPFTRRLMAEVISVGRACGVELQDSLIDELLDRINSMPGIGSSMQTDAKNGRPMEVEVILGYPVRKARELKIQTPILETLFLLLTAVDGRLRG
;
A
#
# COMPACT_ATOMS: atom_id res chain seq x y z
N MET A 1 -13.38 -15.08 -52.08
CA MET A 1 -12.19 -14.32 -52.52
C MET A 1 -12.67 -12.92 -52.85
N LEU A 2 -12.10 -11.93 -52.20
CA LEU A 2 -12.34 -10.51 -52.44
C LEU A 2 -11.50 -10.04 -53.64
N THR A 3 -12.01 -9.05 -54.35
CA THR A 3 -11.34 -8.40 -55.48
C THR A 3 -10.52 -7.20 -55.03
N ARG A 4 -9.58 -6.76 -55.88
CA ARG A 4 -8.79 -5.55 -55.64
C ARG A 4 -9.66 -4.32 -55.36
N GLU A 5 -10.66 -4.12 -56.21
CA GLU A 5 -11.56 -2.97 -56.19
C GLU A 5 -12.46 -2.97 -54.95
N GLU A 6 -12.80 -4.15 -54.41
CA GLU A 6 -13.54 -4.25 -53.15
C GLU A 6 -12.68 -3.76 -51.99
N VAL A 7 -11.41 -4.20 -51.88
CA VAL A 7 -10.54 -3.80 -50.76
C VAL A 7 -10.09 -2.34 -50.87
N GLU A 8 -9.73 -1.86 -52.06
CA GLU A 8 -9.25 -0.48 -52.27
C GLU A 8 -10.34 0.59 -52.00
N LYS A 9 -11.63 0.23 -51.99
CA LYS A 9 -12.72 1.15 -51.59
C LYS A 9 -12.65 1.52 -50.10
N HIS A 10 -12.05 0.67 -49.27
CA HIS A 10 -11.93 0.86 -47.83
C HIS A 10 -10.56 1.46 -47.49
N ALA A 11 -10.24 2.62 -48.08
CA ALA A 11 -8.95 3.30 -47.95
C ALA A 11 -9.00 4.61 -47.13
N SER A 12 -9.94 4.72 -46.17
CA SER A 12 -10.16 5.96 -45.40
C SER A 12 -10.41 5.72 -43.92
N ALA A 13 -10.34 6.76 -43.08
CA ALA A 13 -10.60 6.63 -41.64
C ALA A 13 -12.05 6.24 -41.30
N ALA A 14 -13.01 6.52 -42.19
CA ALA A 14 -14.41 6.12 -42.01
C ALA A 14 -14.69 4.68 -42.47
N SER A 15 -13.75 4.06 -43.19
CA SER A 15 -13.88 2.72 -43.77
C SER A 15 -12.51 2.25 -44.23
N CYS A 16 -11.87 1.39 -43.42
CA CYS A 16 -10.47 1.01 -43.54
C CYS A 16 -10.30 -0.51 -43.47
N TRP A 17 -9.98 -1.11 -44.61
CA TRP A 17 -9.60 -2.52 -44.69
C TRP A 17 -8.11 -2.64 -44.99
N VAL A 18 -7.47 -3.63 -44.39
CA VAL A 18 -6.05 -3.95 -44.63
C VAL A 18 -5.91 -5.43 -44.97
N ALA A 19 -5.08 -5.75 -45.95
CA ALA A 19 -4.72 -7.14 -46.25
C ALA A 19 -3.41 -7.50 -45.55
N ILE A 20 -3.39 -8.62 -44.82
CA ILE A 20 -2.22 -9.15 -44.12
C ILE A 20 -2.18 -10.66 -44.41
N HIS A 21 -1.08 -11.16 -44.99
CA HIS A 21 -0.93 -12.57 -45.37
C HIS A 21 -2.09 -13.09 -46.25
N GLY A 22 -2.59 -12.26 -47.19
CA GLY A 22 -3.71 -12.60 -48.06
C GLY A 22 -5.09 -12.65 -47.38
N SER A 23 -5.18 -12.30 -46.10
CA SER A 23 -6.42 -12.17 -45.33
C SER A 23 -6.78 -10.69 -45.16
N VAL A 24 -8.04 -10.34 -45.40
CA VAL A 24 -8.53 -8.96 -45.34
C VAL A 24 -9.28 -8.73 -44.04
N TYR A 25 -8.88 -7.68 -43.31
CA TYR A 25 -9.47 -7.30 -42.03
C TYR A 25 -10.04 -5.88 -42.11
N ASP A 26 -11.29 -5.72 -41.68
CA ASP A 26 -11.87 -4.44 -41.35
C ASP A 26 -11.32 -3.98 -40.00
N VAL A 27 -10.49 -2.95 -40.05
CA VAL A 27 -9.84 -2.37 -38.88
C VAL A 27 -10.40 -0.99 -38.54
N THR A 28 -11.53 -0.61 -39.12
CA THR A 28 -12.13 0.73 -38.99
C THR A 28 -12.32 1.12 -37.53
N ASP A 29 -13.00 0.27 -36.75
CA ASP A 29 -13.24 0.51 -35.32
C ASP A 29 -11.97 0.38 -34.46
N PHE A 30 -10.94 -0.27 -35.00
CA PHE A 30 -9.65 -0.44 -34.33
C PHE A 30 -8.74 0.79 -34.51
N ILE A 31 -8.88 1.58 -35.59
CA ILE A 31 -8.04 2.76 -35.87
C ILE A 31 -7.83 3.67 -34.65
N PRO A 32 -8.87 4.10 -33.90
CA PRO A 32 -8.69 5.04 -32.79
C PRO A 32 -7.97 4.41 -31.59
N SER A 33 -7.94 3.08 -31.51
CA SER A 33 -7.37 2.31 -30.42
C SER A 33 -6.11 1.53 -30.81
N HIS A 34 -5.66 1.65 -32.07
CA HIS A 34 -4.50 0.95 -32.59
C HIS A 34 -3.22 1.37 -31.84
N PRO A 35 -2.48 0.45 -31.19
CA PRO A 35 -1.31 0.78 -30.35
C PRO A 35 -0.10 1.36 -31.09
N GLY A 36 -0.03 1.28 -32.43
CA GLY A 36 1.00 1.93 -33.25
C GLY A 36 0.61 3.29 -33.86
N GLY A 37 -0.67 3.63 -33.82
CA GLY A 37 -1.22 4.96 -34.14
C GLY A 37 -2.15 4.87 -35.33
N SER A 38 -3.14 5.76 -35.39
CA SER A 38 -4.11 5.78 -36.49
C SER A 38 -3.43 6.03 -37.84
N SER A 39 -2.39 6.87 -37.92
CA SER A 39 -1.66 7.10 -39.18
C SER A 39 -0.99 5.86 -39.76
N VAL A 40 -0.46 4.98 -38.91
CA VAL A 40 0.31 3.81 -39.37
C VAL A 40 -0.62 2.84 -40.11
N ILE A 41 -1.79 2.59 -39.53
CA ILE A 41 -2.80 1.71 -40.13
C ILE A 41 -3.48 2.38 -41.33
N LEU A 42 -3.72 3.70 -41.27
CA LEU A 42 -4.31 4.47 -42.37
C LEU A 42 -3.42 4.52 -43.62
N ARG A 43 -2.08 4.52 -43.46
CA ARG A 43 -1.15 4.41 -44.60
C ARG A 43 -1.35 3.12 -45.39
N CYS A 44 -1.79 2.08 -44.70
CA CYS A 44 -2.04 0.74 -45.21
C CYS A 44 -3.51 0.52 -45.64
N ALA A 45 -4.38 1.53 -45.49
CA ALA A 45 -5.80 1.41 -45.82
C ALA A 45 -5.98 1.08 -47.31
N GLY A 46 -6.76 0.04 -47.60
CA GLY A 46 -6.98 -0.49 -48.94
C GLY A 46 -5.76 -1.18 -49.57
N LYS A 47 -4.72 -1.51 -48.80
CA LYS A 47 -3.42 -2.02 -49.30
C LYS A 47 -3.01 -3.33 -48.63
N ASP A 48 -1.95 -3.95 -49.16
CA ASP A 48 -1.27 -5.07 -48.51
C ASP A 48 -0.26 -4.55 -47.48
N ALA A 49 -0.56 -4.78 -46.20
CA ALA A 49 0.17 -4.31 -45.03
C ALA A 49 1.07 -5.41 -44.43
N THR A 50 1.30 -6.51 -45.14
CA THR A 50 1.99 -7.70 -44.60
C THR A 50 3.39 -7.36 -44.10
N ASP A 51 4.18 -6.61 -44.87
CA ASP A 51 5.56 -6.28 -44.52
C ASP A 51 5.61 -5.35 -43.29
N GLU A 52 4.73 -4.34 -43.24
CA GLU A 52 4.62 -3.42 -42.09
C GLU A 52 4.20 -4.16 -40.82
N PHE A 53 3.22 -5.07 -40.92
CA PHE A 53 2.75 -5.86 -39.79
C PHE A 53 3.85 -6.79 -39.27
N ASP A 54 4.49 -7.55 -40.15
CA ASP A 54 5.54 -8.52 -39.79
C ASP A 54 6.80 -7.85 -39.21
N SER A 55 7.03 -6.56 -39.49
CA SER A 55 8.14 -5.81 -38.91
C SER A 55 8.00 -5.57 -37.39
N VAL A 56 6.76 -5.60 -36.86
CA VAL A 56 6.46 -5.26 -35.46
C VAL A 56 5.79 -6.41 -34.69
N HIS A 57 4.99 -7.22 -35.39
CA HIS A 57 4.08 -8.20 -34.82
C HIS A 57 4.27 -9.58 -35.43
N ASP A 58 3.83 -10.62 -34.73
CA ASP A 58 3.70 -11.98 -35.28
C ASP A 58 2.28 -12.21 -35.81
N LYS A 59 2.13 -13.03 -36.86
CA LYS A 59 0.83 -13.37 -37.47
C LYS A 59 -0.20 -13.91 -36.47
N GLU A 60 0.25 -14.58 -35.40
CA GLU A 60 -0.64 -15.10 -34.36
C GLU A 60 -1.38 -13.98 -33.62
N LEU A 61 -0.85 -12.76 -33.60
CA LEU A 61 -1.50 -11.60 -32.97
C LEU A 61 -2.82 -11.24 -33.65
N LEU A 62 -3.02 -11.60 -34.93
CA LEU A 62 -4.28 -11.39 -35.65
C LEU A 62 -5.45 -12.15 -34.99
N GLN A 63 -5.20 -13.20 -34.22
CA GLN A 63 -6.23 -13.93 -33.46
C GLN A 63 -6.85 -13.11 -32.32
N SER A 64 -6.18 -12.03 -31.91
CA SER A 64 -6.71 -11.10 -30.89
C SER A 64 -7.75 -10.11 -31.44
N LEU A 65 -7.87 -10.00 -32.77
CA LEU A 65 -8.90 -9.18 -33.38
C LEU A 65 -10.27 -9.86 -33.25
N PRO A 66 -11.37 -9.10 -33.08
CA PRO A 66 -12.71 -9.67 -33.07
C PRO A 66 -12.98 -10.49 -34.33
N ALA A 67 -13.66 -11.63 -34.21
CA ALA A 67 -13.96 -12.48 -35.37
C ALA A 67 -14.73 -11.74 -36.48
N SER A 68 -15.50 -10.70 -36.12
CA SER A 68 -16.23 -9.83 -37.05
C SER A 68 -15.33 -8.93 -37.90
N SER A 69 -14.06 -8.76 -37.53
CA SER A 69 -13.11 -7.96 -38.32
C SER A 69 -12.69 -8.66 -39.61
N PHE A 70 -12.70 -9.99 -39.66
CA PHE A 70 -12.26 -10.73 -40.84
C PHE A 70 -13.31 -10.69 -41.97
N GLN A 71 -12.91 -10.18 -43.15
CA GLN A 71 -13.81 -9.97 -44.29
C GLN A 71 -13.66 -11.04 -45.39
N GLY A 72 -12.54 -11.77 -45.40
CA GLY A 72 -12.27 -12.84 -46.37
C GLY A 72 -10.82 -12.84 -46.84
N HIS A 73 -10.55 -13.58 -47.92
CA HIS A 73 -9.22 -13.70 -48.51
C HIS A 73 -9.12 -12.95 -49.83
N ILE A 74 -7.93 -12.43 -50.14
CA ILE A 74 -7.57 -11.83 -51.43
C ILE A 74 -6.34 -12.55 -52.00
N GLU A 75 -6.22 -12.60 -53.31
CA GLU A 75 -5.08 -13.24 -53.98
C GLU A 75 -3.80 -12.41 -53.78
N ALA A 76 -2.70 -13.10 -53.46
CA ALA A 76 -1.43 -12.47 -53.10
C ALA A 76 -0.84 -11.66 -54.26
N GLY A 77 -0.30 -10.47 -53.97
CA GLY A 77 0.35 -9.61 -54.96
C GLY A 77 -0.58 -8.76 -55.82
N ILE A 78 -1.91 -8.84 -55.62
CA ILE A 78 -2.89 -8.01 -56.35
C ILE A 78 -2.98 -6.58 -55.79
N LEU A 79 -2.86 -6.42 -54.46
CA LEU A 79 -2.90 -5.12 -53.81
C LEU A 79 -1.53 -4.46 -53.83
N SER A 80 -1.53 -3.13 -53.96
CA SER A 80 -0.30 -2.34 -53.79
C SER A 80 0.16 -2.36 -52.34
N LYS A 81 1.47 -2.38 -52.12
CA LYS A 81 2.08 -2.18 -50.79
C LYS A 81 2.21 -0.67 -50.49
N PRO A 82 2.23 -0.25 -49.22
CA PRO A 82 2.55 1.13 -48.86
C PRO A 82 3.88 1.58 -49.48
N GLY A 83 3.93 2.79 -50.07
CA GLY A 83 5.14 3.27 -50.74
C GLY A 83 6.31 3.39 -49.76
N ASN A 84 7.44 2.74 -50.05
CA ASN A 84 8.64 2.75 -49.21
C ASN A 84 9.38 4.09 -49.32
N GLU A 85 9.27 4.94 -48.30
CA GLU A 85 10.13 6.14 -48.12
C GLU A 85 11.20 5.96 -47.03
N ALA A 86 11.66 4.73 -46.82
CA ALA A 86 12.95 4.52 -46.19
C ALA A 86 13.99 4.36 -47.30
N ALA A 87 14.65 5.47 -47.67
CA ALA A 87 15.92 5.40 -48.34
C ALA A 87 16.82 4.46 -47.52
N SER A 88 17.16 3.32 -48.10
CA SER A 88 18.23 2.46 -47.64
C SER A 88 19.53 3.25 -47.76
N GLU A 89 19.93 3.95 -46.69
CA GLU A 89 21.35 4.23 -46.54
C GLU A 89 22.06 2.87 -46.47
N PRO A 90 23.15 2.68 -47.23
CA PRO A 90 23.86 1.41 -47.23
C PRO A 90 24.35 1.14 -45.81
N ILE A 91 23.90 0.02 -45.24
CA ILE A 91 24.58 -0.63 -44.13
C ILE A 91 26.06 -0.69 -44.54
N SER A 92 26.94 -0.20 -43.67
CA SER A 92 28.39 -0.34 -43.78
C SER A 92 28.78 -1.63 -44.52
N GLU A 93 29.59 -1.54 -45.59
CA GLU A 93 30.08 -2.71 -46.34
C GLU A 93 30.82 -3.73 -45.46
N GLN A 94 31.24 -3.32 -44.26
CA GLN A 94 31.72 -4.22 -43.22
C GLN A 94 30.53 -4.67 -42.37
N GLY A 95 30.24 -5.97 -42.39
CA GLY A 95 29.28 -6.60 -41.48
C GLY A 95 29.64 -6.37 -40.01
N PRO A 96 28.72 -6.69 -39.08
CA PRO A 96 28.93 -6.42 -37.67
C PRO A 96 30.15 -7.18 -37.13
N PRO A 97 30.85 -6.62 -36.12
CA PRO A 97 32.03 -7.26 -35.57
C PRO A 97 31.71 -8.67 -35.04
N PRO A 98 32.63 -9.64 -35.08
CA PRO A 98 32.36 -10.97 -34.52
C PRO A 98 32.03 -10.91 -33.02
N LEU A 99 31.07 -11.72 -32.53
CA LEU A 99 30.63 -11.67 -31.12
C LEU A 99 31.76 -11.83 -30.09
N HIS A 100 32.81 -12.58 -30.41
CA HIS A 100 33.95 -12.78 -29.51
C HIS A 100 34.83 -11.53 -29.35
N THR A 101 34.72 -10.54 -30.24
CA THR A 101 35.43 -9.25 -30.11
C THR A 101 34.66 -8.24 -29.29
N ILE A 102 33.44 -8.56 -28.87
CA ILE A 102 32.63 -7.73 -27.98
C ILE A 102 33.14 -7.90 -26.55
N ILE A 103 33.57 -6.80 -25.94
CA ILE A 103 34.26 -6.78 -24.65
C ILE A 103 33.29 -6.36 -23.54
N ASN A 104 32.35 -5.46 -23.85
CA ASN A 104 31.45 -4.90 -22.83
C ASN A 104 30.08 -4.49 -23.39
N LEU A 105 29.14 -4.16 -22.49
CA LEU A 105 27.77 -3.79 -22.89
C LEU A 105 27.66 -2.46 -23.67
N HIS A 106 28.64 -1.57 -23.59
CA HIS A 106 28.65 -0.34 -24.41
C HIS A 106 28.95 -0.64 -25.88
N ASP A 107 29.76 -1.66 -26.16
CA ASP A 107 30.05 -2.06 -27.54
C ASP A 107 28.75 -2.47 -28.26
N PHE A 108 27.83 -3.17 -27.59
CA PHE A 108 26.51 -3.46 -28.14
C PHE A 108 25.68 -2.19 -28.38
N GLU A 109 25.73 -1.20 -27.50
CA GLU A 109 25.03 0.07 -27.68
C GLU A 109 25.56 0.85 -28.90
N ASP A 110 26.87 0.85 -29.09
CA ASP A 110 27.52 1.49 -30.26
C ASP A 110 27.22 0.72 -31.55
N ILE A 111 27.22 -0.62 -31.54
CA ILE A 111 26.81 -1.43 -32.70
C ILE A 111 25.35 -1.16 -33.05
N ALA A 112 24.46 -1.20 -32.05
CA ALA A 112 23.04 -0.95 -32.23
C ALA A 112 22.76 0.43 -32.81
N ARG A 113 23.53 1.47 -32.42
CA ARG A 113 23.40 2.81 -32.98
C ARG A 113 23.60 2.85 -34.50
N HIS A 114 24.49 2.01 -35.03
CA HIS A 114 24.81 1.99 -36.46
C HIS A 114 23.99 0.98 -37.28
N HIS A 115 23.43 -0.05 -36.63
CA HIS A 115 22.75 -1.15 -37.34
C HIS A 115 21.24 -1.19 -37.13
N LEU A 116 20.70 -0.50 -36.12
CA LEU A 116 19.25 -0.40 -35.96
C LEU A 116 18.67 0.62 -36.94
N PRO A 117 17.47 0.36 -37.48
CA PRO A 117 16.72 1.38 -38.19
C PRO A 117 16.56 2.65 -37.34
N PRO A 118 16.62 3.86 -37.91
CA PRO A 118 16.53 5.10 -37.14
C PRO A 118 15.32 5.18 -36.19
N PRO A 119 14.09 4.73 -36.57
CA PRO A 119 12.96 4.68 -35.65
C PRO A 119 13.15 3.72 -34.48
N ALA A 120 13.75 2.55 -34.71
CA ALA A 120 14.07 1.59 -33.67
C ALA A 120 15.11 2.15 -32.68
N TRP A 121 16.17 2.77 -33.20
CA TRP A 121 17.17 3.44 -32.37
C TRP A 121 16.57 4.59 -31.55
N ALA A 122 15.75 5.46 -32.16
CA ALA A 122 15.05 6.53 -31.46
C ALA A 122 14.13 5.98 -30.36
N TYR A 123 13.42 4.88 -30.64
CA TYR A 123 12.54 4.24 -29.68
C TYR A 123 13.31 3.67 -28.48
N TYR A 124 14.39 2.92 -28.68
CA TYR A 124 15.13 2.31 -27.57
C TYR A 124 16.02 3.29 -26.80
N SER A 125 16.74 4.16 -27.52
CA SER A 125 17.74 5.03 -26.91
C SER A 125 17.12 6.21 -26.14
N SER A 126 15.89 6.61 -26.45
CA SER A 126 15.26 7.78 -25.84
C SER A 126 14.96 7.64 -24.33
N GLY A 127 15.09 8.76 -23.63
CA GLY A 127 14.45 9.05 -22.34
C GLY A 127 13.32 10.07 -22.50
N ALA A 128 12.71 10.46 -21.38
CA ALA A 128 11.74 11.56 -21.33
C ALA A 128 12.44 12.91 -21.33
N ASP A 129 11.82 13.90 -21.97
CA ASP A 129 12.20 15.30 -22.03
C ASP A 129 13.71 15.49 -22.30
N ASP A 130 14.46 16.03 -21.34
CA ASP A 130 15.89 16.36 -21.47
C ASP A 130 16.81 15.15 -21.18
N GLU A 131 16.24 13.97 -20.95
CA GLU A 131 16.91 12.73 -20.58
C GLU A 131 17.74 12.84 -19.27
N ILE A 132 17.41 13.79 -18.38
CA ILE A 132 18.14 14.04 -17.13
C ILE A 132 18.09 12.80 -16.22
N ALA A 133 16.90 12.24 -15.98
CA ALA A 133 16.70 11.06 -15.15
C ALA A 133 17.46 9.85 -15.72
N LYS A 134 17.39 9.64 -17.04
CA LYS A 134 18.13 8.58 -17.74
C LYS A 134 19.64 8.69 -17.48
N ASN A 135 20.20 9.89 -17.63
CA ASN A 135 21.62 10.14 -17.39
C ASN A 135 21.99 10.03 -15.91
N ASN A 136 21.13 10.50 -15.01
CA ASN A 136 21.35 10.44 -13.56
C ASN A 136 21.33 9.02 -13.01
N ASN A 137 20.54 8.12 -13.60
CA ASN A 137 20.55 6.70 -13.25
C ASN A 137 21.95 6.09 -13.36
N GLN A 138 22.65 6.33 -14.47
CA GLN A 138 24.00 5.84 -14.68
C GLN A 138 25.01 6.61 -13.81
N LYS A 139 24.89 7.95 -13.72
CA LYS A 139 25.79 8.77 -12.90
C LYS A 139 25.76 8.38 -11.42
N ALA A 140 24.63 7.91 -10.88
CA ALA A 140 24.52 7.50 -9.48
C ALA A 140 25.52 6.38 -9.13
N TYR A 141 25.68 5.37 -9.99
CA TYR A 141 26.65 4.28 -9.77
C TYR A 141 28.10 4.75 -9.78
N SER A 142 28.43 5.79 -10.56
CA SER A 142 29.77 6.40 -10.54
C SER A 142 30.09 7.07 -9.20
N LYS A 143 29.07 7.44 -8.42
CA LYS A 143 29.20 8.06 -7.09
C LYS A 143 29.46 7.07 -5.96
N ILE A 144 29.52 5.77 -6.26
CA ILE A 144 29.84 4.72 -5.29
C ILE A 144 31.16 4.06 -5.69
N SER A 145 32.07 3.94 -4.72
CA SER A 145 33.32 3.18 -4.87
C SER A 145 33.20 1.81 -4.20
N LEU A 146 33.76 0.77 -4.81
CA LEU A 146 33.96 -0.52 -4.17
C LEU A 146 35.11 -0.44 -3.15
N ARG A 147 35.05 -1.21 -2.07
CA ARG A 147 36.07 -1.27 -1.02
C ARG A 147 36.68 -2.67 -0.96
N PRO A 148 37.70 -2.96 -1.79
CA PRO A 148 38.29 -4.30 -1.89
C PRO A 148 38.94 -4.76 -0.59
N ARG A 149 38.96 -6.08 -0.36
CA ARG A 149 39.57 -6.72 0.81
C ARG A 149 40.70 -7.64 0.36
N ILE A 150 41.92 -7.27 0.75
CA ILE A 150 43.15 -7.98 0.39
C ILE A 150 43.46 -9.15 1.34
N LEU A 151 44.37 -10.04 0.91
CA LEU A 151 44.81 -11.24 1.66
C LEU A 151 43.65 -12.18 2.07
N ARG A 152 42.66 -12.34 1.18
CA ARG A 152 41.60 -13.34 1.31
C ARG A 152 41.83 -14.47 0.30
N SER A 153 41.71 -15.71 0.76
CA SER A 153 41.80 -16.89 -0.10
C SER A 153 40.48 -17.09 -0.84
N ILE A 154 40.46 -16.87 -2.15
CA ILE A 154 39.27 -16.99 -3.01
C ILE A 154 39.53 -18.07 -4.08
N PRO A 155 39.25 -19.35 -3.79
CA PRO A 155 39.51 -20.44 -4.74
C PRO A 155 38.45 -20.52 -5.84
N ALA A 156 37.23 -20.06 -5.57
CA ALA A 156 36.11 -20.04 -6.50
C ALA A 156 35.10 -18.98 -6.05
N VAL A 157 34.25 -18.53 -6.98
CA VAL A 157 33.14 -17.61 -6.75
C VAL A 157 31.83 -18.29 -7.14
N ASP A 158 30.80 -18.09 -6.33
CA ASP A 158 29.43 -18.48 -6.63
C ASP A 158 28.54 -17.23 -6.76
N THR A 159 27.99 -17.05 -7.96
CA THR A 159 27.07 -15.95 -8.29
C THR A 159 25.60 -16.36 -8.28
N SER A 160 25.30 -17.61 -7.89
CA SER A 160 23.91 -18.08 -7.86
C SER A 160 23.11 -17.41 -6.75
N THR A 161 21.82 -17.23 -6.98
CA THR A 161 20.88 -16.67 -6.00
C THR A 161 19.45 -17.12 -6.30
N ASN A 162 18.47 -16.54 -5.60
CA ASN A 162 17.07 -16.87 -5.71
C ASN A 162 16.20 -15.63 -5.96
N ILE A 163 15.35 -15.69 -6.98
CA ILE A 163 14.33 -14.68 -7.30
C ILE A 163 12.95 -15.30 -7.07
N LEU A 164 12.26 -14.86 -6.01
CA LEU A 164 10.93 -15.33 -5.58
C LEU A 164 10.74 -16.86 -5.62
N GLY A 165 11.70 -17.61 -5.08
CA GLY A 165 11.68 -19.07 -5.05
C GLY A 165 12.39 -19.74 -6.21
N HIS A 166 12.74 -19.02 -7.28
CA HIS A 166 13.43 -19.57 -8.44
C HIS A 166 14.95 -19.39 -8.38
N ALA A 167 15.69 -20.50 -8.47
CA ALA A 167 17.14 -20.47 -8.56
C ALA A 167 17.60 -19.85 -9.89
N VAL A 168 18.51 -18.87 -9.81
CA VAL A 168 19.14 -18.21 -10.95
C VAL A 168 20.66 -18.27 -10.82
N SER A 169 21.36 -18.33 -11.94
CA SER A 169 22.82 -18.47 -12.00
C SER A 169 23.57 -17.14 -11.80
N LEU A 170 22.86 -16.02 -11.87
CA LEU A 170 23.40 -14.67 -11.79
C LEU A 170 22.34 -13.76 -11.15
N PRO A 171 22.72 -12.74 -10.36
CA PRO A 171 21.78 -11.81 -9.72
C PRO A 171 21.30 -10.72 -10.71
N VAL A 172 21.04 -11.13 -11.95
CA VAL A 172 20.65 -10.29 -13.08
C VAL A 172 19.40 -10.87 -13.74
N TYR A 173 18.50 -10.01 -14.19
CA TYR A 173 17.36 -10.40 -14.99
C TYR A 173 17.15 -9.45 -16.18
N ILE A 174 16.47 -9.92 -17.21
CA ILE A 174 16.03 -9.10 -18.34
C ILE A 174 14.77 -8.35 -17.89
N SER A 175 14.86 -7.02 -17.72
CA SER A 175 13.71 -6.16 -17.39
C SER A 175 12.68 -6.15 -18.52
N PRO A 176 11.40 -5.83 -18.24
CA PRO A 176 10.38 -5.78 -19.28
C PRO A 176 10.71 -4.70 -20.31
N VAL A 177 10.98 -5.13 -21.53
CA VAL A 177 11.25 -4.30 -22.70
C VAL A 177 10.27 -4.68 -23.81
N GLY A 178 9.52 -3.70 -24.30
CA GLY A 178 8.51 -3.89 -25.35
C GLY A 178 9.07 -3.64 -26.76
N ILE A 179 8.41 -4.27 -27.73
CA ILE A 179 8.70 -4.33 -29.17
C ILE A 179 10.15 -4.74 -29.45
N ALA A 180 10.58 -5.94 -29.03
CA ALA A 180 11.94 -6.43 -29.33
C ALA A 180 12.16 -6.75 -30.82
N LYS A 181 11.10 -6.90 -31.64
CA LYS A 181 11.22 -7.11 -33.10
C LYS A 181 11.88 -5.94 -33.84
N PHE A 182 11.88 -4.75 -33.26
CA PHE A 182 12.65 -3.62 -33.78
C PHE A 182 14.16 -3.87 -33.79
N ALA A 183 14.68 -4.76 -32.92
CA ALA A 183 16.09 -5.14 -32.90
C ALA A 183 16.39 -6.38 -33.74
N HIS A 184 15.52 -7.38 -33.70
CA HIS A 184 15.72 -8.67 -34.35
C HIS A 184 14.39 -9.40 -34.56
N PRO A 185 14.18 -10.11 -35.69
CA PRO A 185 12.92 -10.82 -35.97
C PRO A 185 12.44 -11.75 -34.86
N ASP A 186 13.37 -12.42 -34.17
CA ASP A 186 13.06 -13.33 -33.05
C ASP A 186 12.68 -12.61 -31.74
N GLY A 187 12.90 -11.30 -31.63
CA GLY A 187 12.45 -10.45 -30.52
C GLY A 187 12.57 -11.07 -29.12
N GLU A 188 11.45 -11.07 -28.38
CA GLU A 188 11.39 -11.57 -27.00
C GLU A 188 11.60 -13.09 -26.88
N CYS A 189 11.37 -13.85 -27.95
CA CYS A 189 11.65 -15.29 -28.01
C CYS A 189 13.15 -15.57 -27.89
N ALA A 190 13.99 -14.77 -28.58
CA ALA A 190 15.45 -14.85 -28.44
C ALA A 190 15.92 -14.43 -27.03
N LEU A 191 15.30 -13.40 -26.44
CA LEU A 191 15.59 -13.02 -25.04
C LEU A 191 15.29 -14.17 -24.07
N PHE A 192 14.16 -14.85 -24.24
CA PHE A 192 13.75 -15.93 -23.35
C PHE A 192 14.63 -17.17 -23.50
N SER A 193 14.92 -17.56 -24.73
CA SER A 193 15.82 -18.69 -25.00
C SER A 193 17.21 -18.45 -24.40
N ALA A 194 17.79 -17.27 -24.64
CA ALA A 194 19.08 -16.88 -24.06
C ALA A 194 19.06 -16.87 -22.52
N ALA A 195 18.02 -16.30 -21.92
CA ALA A 195 17.85 -16.28 -20.47
C ALA A 195 17.80 -17.70 -19.89
N GLY A 196 17.11 -18.62 -20.56
CA GLY A 196 17.04 -20.03 -20.18
C GLY A 196 18.38 -20.75 -20.23
N LYS A 197 19.13 -20.58 -21.33
CA LYS A 197 20.45 -21.19 -21.53
C LYS A 197 21.50 -20.67 -20.55
N GLU A 198 21.44 -19.38 -20.22
CA GLU A 198 22.37 -18.75 -19.28
C GLU A 198 21.88 -18.82 -17.82
N GLY A 199 20.66 -19.30 -17.58
CA GLY A 199 20.10 -19.54 -16.24
C GLY A 199 19.64 -18.28 -15.50
N ILE A 200 19.21 -17.24 -16.21
CA ILE A 200 18.64 -16.01 -15.64
C ILE A 200 17.14 -15.89 -15.94
N LEU A 201 16.48 -14.90 -15.31
CA LEU A 201 15.05 -14.64 -15.47
C LEU A 201 14.78 -13.60 -16.57
N GLN A 202 13.64 -13.74 -17.26
CA GLN A 202 13.06 -12.66 -18.07
C GLN A 202 11.74 -12.18 -17.46
N MET A 203 11.60 -10.86 -17.36
CA MET A 203 10.32 -10.19 -17.19
C MET A 203 9.79 -9.82 -18.58
N LEU A 204 8.68 -10.42 -19.01
CA LEU A 204 8.07 -10.16 -20.32
C LEU A 204 7.19 -8.90 -20.26
N ALA A 205 7.39 -7.97 -21.18
CA ALA A 205 6.59 -6.75 -21.27
C ALA A 205 5.14 -7.04 -21.69
N ASN A 206 4.18 -6.26 -21.18
CA ASN A 206 2.77 -6.32 -21.60
C ASN A 206 2.59 -5.99 -23.09
N GLY A 207 3.48 -5.15 -23.64
CA GLY A 207 3.53 -4.76 -25.05
C GLY A 207 4.66 -5.45 -25.83
N SER A 208 4.88 -6.75 -25.59
CA SER A 208 5.83 -7.56 -26.35
C SER A 208 5.37 -7.76 -27.79
N SER A 209 6.31 -8.02 -28.70
CA SER A 209 5.99 -8.33 -30.11
C SER A 209 5.33 -9.71 -30.28
N PHE A 210 5.60 -10.64 -29.36
CA PHE A 210 5.04 -11.98 -29.34
C PHE A 210 4.08 -12.19 -28.15
N PRO A 211 3.02 -13.01 -28.32
CA PRO A 211 2.18 -13.43 -27.20
C PRO A 211 2.99 -14.31 -26.23
N ILE A 212 2.60 -14.29 -24.94
CA ILE A 212 3.31 -15.03 -23.89
C ILE A 212 3.38 -16.54 -24.18
N GLU A 213 2.35 -17.10 -24.82
CA GLU A 213 2.30 -18.51 -25.21
C GLU A 213 3.45 -18.86 -26.15
N ARG A 214 3.68 -18.05 -27.20
CA ARG A 214 4.77 -18.24 -28.16
C ARG A 214 6.14 -18.07 -27.50
N VAL A 215 6.29 -17.08 -26.62
CA VAL A 215 7.54 -16.91 -25.86
C VAL A 215 7.82 -18.13 -24.98
N MET A 216 6.80 -18.69 -24.33
CA MET A 216 6.92 -19.87 -23.48
C MET A 216 7.32 -21.15 -24.23
N GLU A 217 7.12 -21.23 -25.55
CA GLU A 217 7.61 -22.36 -26.37
C GLU A 217 9.14 -22.37 -26.47
N MET A 218 9.80 -21.23 -26.27
CA MET A 218 11.27 -21.12 -26.27
C MET A 218 11.90 -21.55 -24.94
N ARG A 219 11.10 -22.10 -24.02
CA ARG A 219 11.55 -22.54 -22.71
C ARG A 219 12.59 -23.66 -22.85
N VAL A 220 13.75 -23.47 -22.24
CA VAL A 220 14.90 -24.40 -22.31
C VAL A 220 14.81 -25.48 -21.23
N ARG A 221 14.22 -25.16 -20.08
CA ARG A 221 13.99 -26.10 -18.96
C ARG A 221 12.67 -25.82 -18.27
N LYS A 222 12.03 -26.85 -17.72
CA LYS A 222 10.68 -26.77 -17.15
C LYS A 222 10.54 -25.67 -16.08
N GLU A 223 11.56 -25.51 -15.23
CA GLU A 223 11.62 -24.59 -14.09
C GLU A 223 12.06 -23.17 -14.47
N GLN A 224 12.34 -22.89 -15.75
CA GLN A 224 12.75 -21.55 -16.21
C GLN A 224 11.64 -20.53 -15.92
N PRO A 225 11.91 -19.51 -15.08
CA PRO A 225 10.90 -18.55 -14.70
C PRO A 225 10.69 -17.50 -15.79
N LEU A 226 9.43 -17.14 -16.00
CA LEU A 226 9.02 -15.94 -16.74
C LEU A 226 8.06 -15.15 -15.86
N PHE A 227 8.39 -13.89 -15.59
CA PHE A 227 7.48 -12.98 -14.90
C PHE A 227 6.76 -12.14 -15.96
N PHE A 228 5.45 -12.00 -15.87
CA PHE A 228 4.70 -11.19 -16.84
C PHE A 228 4.45 -9.81 -16.28
N GLN A 229 4.69 -8.78 -17.08
CA GLN A 229 4.40 -7.40 -16.73
C GLN A 229 2.95 -7.07 -17.08
N LEU A 230 2.26 -6.41 -16.15
CA LEU A 230 0.91 -5.93 -16.31
C LEU A 230 0.90 -4.40 -16.36
N TYR A 231 0.27 -3.85 -17.39
CA TYR A 231 -0.29 -2.51 -17.37
C TYR A 231 -1.80 -2.65 -17.25
N VAL A 232 -2.41 -1.98 -16.27
CA VAL A 232 -3.87 -1.97 -16.15
C VAL A 232 -4.43 -1.16 -17.30
N ASN A 233 -5.25 -1.79 -18.12
CA ASN A 233 -5.95 -1.18 -19.22
C ASN A 233 -7.14 -0.34 -18.71
N LYS A 234 -7.51 0.72 -19.42
CA LYS A 234 -8.73 1.51 -19.16
C LYS A 234 -9.98 0.64 -19.17
N ASP A 235 -10.00 -0.37 -20.03
CA ASP A 235 -10.96 -1.47 -19.98
C ASP A 235 -10.38 -2.60 -19.13
N ILE A 236 -10.83 -2.67 -17.88
CA ILE A 236 -10.31 -3.61 -16.90
C ILE A 236 -10.53 -5.09 -17.30
N THR A 237 -11.51 -5.39 -18.15
CA THR A 237 -11.78 -6.76 -18.62
C THR A 237 -10.64 -7.31 -19.48
N LYS A 238 -9.99 -6.45 -20.29
CA LYS A 238 -8.78 -6.81 -21.05
C LYS A 238 -7.60 -7.14 -20.14
N SER A 239 -7.50 -6.45 -19.01
CA SER A 239 -6.47 -6.72 -18.00
C SER A 239 -6.73 -8.08 -17.34
N GLU A 240 -7.99 -8.40 -17.05
CA GLU A 240 -8.38 -9.70 -16.52
C GLU A 240 -8.00 -10.84 -17.49
N GLU A 241 -8.34 -10.70 -18.76
CA GLU A 241 -7.98 -11.69 -19.79
C GLU A 241 -6.46 -11.88 -19.87
N THR A 242 -5.70 -10.77 -19.87
CA THR A 242 -4.24 -10.78 -19.90
C THR A 242 -3.66 -11.56 -18.72
N VAL A 243 -4.15 -11.31 -17.49
CA VAL A 243 -3.73 -12.04 -16.29
C VAL A 243 -4.06 -13.52 -16.42
N ARG A 244 -5.29 -13.87 -16.83
CA ARG A 244 -5.71 -15.28 -16.97
C ARG A 244 -4.88 -16.03 -18.00
N ARG A 245 -4.58 -15.40 -19.15
CA ARG A 245 -3.69 -15.96 -20.18
C ARG A 245 -2.28 -16.20 -19.65
N ALA A 246 -1.72 -15.22 -18.96
CA ALA A 246 -0.38 -15.36 -18.39
C ALA A 246 -0.28 -16.47 -17.34
N VAL A 247 -1.28 -16.60 -16.46
CA VAL A 247 -1.37 -17.72 -15.51
C VAL A 247 -1.44 -19.05 -16.27
N LYS A 248 -2.30 -19.15 -17.29
CA LYS A 248 -2.48 -20.38 -18.09
C LYS A 248 -1.20 -20.77 -18.84
N ALA A 249 -0.46 -19.80 -19.35
CA ALA A 249 0.83 -20.01 -20.02
C ALA A 249 1.96 -20.43 -19.03
N GLY A 250 1.71 -20.36 -17.73
CA GLY A 250 2.65 -20.77 -16.68
C GLY A 250 3.62 -19.68 -16.26
N ALA A 251 3.21 -18.41 -16.31
CA ALA A 251 3.98 -17.31 -15.73
C ALA A 251 4.16 -17.52 -14.22
N SER A 252 5.30 -17.07 -13.68
CA SER A 252 5.71 -17.33 -12.30
C SER A 252 5.46 -16.15 -11.35
N ALA A 253 5.21 -14.94 -11.87
CA ALA A 253 4.83 -13.77 -11.08
C ALA A 253 4.10 -12.73 -11.94
N CYS A 254 3.28 -11.89 -11.32
CA CYS A 254 2.62 -10.72 -11.90
C CYS A 254 3.39 -9.45 -11.51
N VAL A 255 3.89 -8.70 -12.49
CA VAL A 255 4.66 -7.46 -12.28
C VAL A 255 3.80 -6.25 -12.66
N LEU A 256 3.12 -5.65 -11.68
CA LEU A 256 2.30 -4.46 -11.88
C LEU A 256 3.21 -3.23 -12.07
N THR A 257 3.18 -2.60 -13.24
CA THR A 257 3.95 -1.38 -13.51
C THR A 257 3.13 -0.13 -13.21
N VAL A 258 3.65 0.76 -12.37
CA VAL A 258 2.93 1.94 -11.85
C VAL A 258 3.63 3.29 -12.12
N ASP A 259 4.84 3.29 -12.66
CA ASP A 259 5.63 4.51 -12.94
C ASP A 259 5.25 5.25 -14.23
N SER A 260 4.28 4.73 -14.98
CA SER A 260 3.90 5.23 -16.31
C SER A 260 2.37 5.31 -16.48
N PRO A 261 1.64 5.98 -15.58
CA PRO A 261 0.18 6.17 -15.74
C PRO A 261 -0.16 7.03 -16.96
N VAL A 262 0.81 7.86 -17.38
CA VAL A 262 0.84 8.56 -18.65
C VAL A 262 2.20 8.33 -19.30
N VAL A 263 2.26 8.49 -20.61
CA VAL A 263 3.51 8.35 -21.36
C VAL A 263 4.43 9.54 -21.15
N GLY A 264 5.69 9.27 -20.81
CA GLY A 264 6.73 10.30 -20.81
C GLY A 264 7.03 10.80 -22.22
N LYS A 265 7.33 12.10 -22.36
CA LYS A 265 7.54 12.72 -23.66
C LYS A 265 8.93 12.36 -24.20
N ARG A 266 8.99 11.40 -25.12
CA ARG A 266 10.26 10.94 -25.71
C ARG A 266 10.59 11.71 -26.98
N GLU A 267 11.29 12.83 -26.86
CA GLU A 267 11.43 13.78 -27.97
C GLU A 267 12.14 13.23 -29.21
N LYS A 268 13.09 12.28 -29.07
CA LYS A 268 13.72 11.62 -30.23
C LYS A 268 12.72 10.79 -31.03
N ASP A 269 11.78 10.14 -30.34
CA ASP A 269 10.70 9.35 -30.93
C ASP A 269 9.70 10.25 -31.67
N GLU A 270 9.32 11.37 -31.06
CA GLU A 270 8.44 12.36 -31.68
C GLU A 270 9.09 13.06 -32.88
N ARG A 271 10.37 13.46 -32.77
CA ARG A 271 11.11 14.08 -33.89
C ARG A 271 11.22 13.14 -35.09
N MET A 272 11.46 11.84 -34.87
CA MET A 272 11.49 10.87 -35.96
C MET A 272 10.15 10.84 -36.71
N ASN A 273 9.04 10.84 -35.97
CA ASN A 273 7.71 10.85 -36.59
C ASN A 273 7.40 12.18 -37.29
N LEU A 274 7.81 13.32 -36.73
CA LEU A 274 7.67 14.62 -37.39
C LEU A 274 8.51 14.72 -38.67
N GLN A 275 9.70 14.10 -38.73
CA GLN A 275 10.50 14.04 -39.96
C GLN A 275 9.80 13.23 -41.06
N VAL A 276 9.09 12.17 -40.70
CA VAL A 276 8.23 11.42 -41.64
C VAL A 276 7.07 12.30 -42.13
N GLN A 277 6.40 13.03 -41.25
CA GLN A 277 5.29 13.93 -41.60
C GLN A 277 5.73 15.13 -42.45
N ALA A 278 6.94 15.62 -42.23
CA ALA A 278 7.49 16.71 -43.03
C ALA A 278 7.80 16.29 -44.47
N ARG A 279 8.03 14.99 -44.71
CA ARG A 279 8.25 14.42 -46.05
C ARG A 279 6.92 14.12 -46.76
N ASP A 280 5.89 13.73 -46.00
CA ASP A 280 4.53 13.51 -46.51
C ASP A 280 3.48 14.11 -45.56
N SER A 281 2.95 15.28 -45.95
CA SER A 281 1.99 16.06 -45.18
C SER A 281 0.59 15.42 -45.07
N SER A 282 0.34 14.33 -45.79
CA SER A 282 -0.87 13.52 -45.65
C SER A 282 -0.84 12.58 -44.43
N ILE A 283 0.34 12.40 -43.82
CA ILE A 283 0.55 11.55 -42.65
C ILE A 283 0.42 12.39 -41.38
N GLN A 284 -0.52 12.05 -40.49
CA GLN A 284 -0.68 12.67 -39.15
C GLN A 284 -0.51 11.64 -38.04
N GLY A 285 0.64 11.60 -37.36
CA GLY A 285 0.98 10.55 -36.38
C GLY A 285 1.58 11.04 -35.06
N GLN A 286 1.65 10.15 -34.07
CA GLN A 286 2.30 10.37 -32.78
C GLN A 286 3.44 9.37 -32.58
N GLY A 287 4.39 9.66 -31.67
CA GLY A 287 5.48 8.74 -31.29
C GLY A 287 4.99 7.33 -30.90
N VAL A 288 5.74 6.27 -31.22
CA VAL A 288 5.40 4.87 -30.94
C VAL A 288 5.06 4.64 -29.46
N ALA A 289 5.77 5.28 -28.50
CA ALA A 289 5.41 5.11 -27.09
C ALA A 289 4.08 5.76 -26.74
N LYS A 290 3.80 6.93 -27.31
CA LYS A 290 2.60 7.68 -26.99
C LYS A 290 1.36 6.89 -27.35
N VAL A 291 1.45 6.16 -28.46
CA VAL A 291 0.35 5.31 -28.89
C VAL A 291 0.23 4.04 -28.02
N MET A 292 1.33 3.33 -27.75
CA MET A 292 1.28 2.12 -26.90
C MET A 292 0.69 2.39 -25.51
N ALA A 293 0.91 3.59 -24.97
CA ALA A 293 0.40 4.00 -23.68
C ALA A 293 -1.06 4.48 -23.66
N SER A 294 -1.69 4.68 -24.82
CA SER A 294 -3.04 5.27 -24.94
C SER A 294 -4.14 4.45 -24.24
N SER A 295 -3.93 3.14 -24.10
CA SER A 295 -4.85 2.20 -23.48
C SER A 295 -4.61 1.99 -21.97
N ILE A 296 -3.51 2.51 -21.43
CA ILE A 296 -3.14 2.37 -20.01
C ILE A 296 -4.07 3.25 -19.16
N SER A 297 -4.57 2.70 -18.06
CA SER A 297 -5.39 3.41 -17.09
C SER A 297 -4.50 4.29 -16.19
N PRO A 298 -4.74 5.61 -16.13
CA PRO A 298 -4.06 6.48 -15.17
C PRO A 298 -4.71 6.46 -13.79
N PHE A 299 -5.86 5.79 -13.64
CA PHE A 299 -6.70 5.84 -12.44
C PHE A 299 -6.60 4.53 -11.64
N ILE A 300 -5.38 4.16 -11.24
CA ILE A 300 -5.16 3.03 -10.33
C ILE A 300 -4.69 3.54 -8.97
N ASP A 301 -5.20 2.94 -7.90
CA ASP A 301 -4.76 3.16 -6.52
C ASP A 301 -4.39 1.82 -5.86
N TRP A 302 -4.03 1.85 -4.58
CA TRP A 302 -3.63 0.65 -3.83
C TRP A 302 -4.70 -0.46 -3.79
N SER A 303 -5.99 -0.14 -3.99
CA SER A 303 -7.06 -1.15 -4.03
C SER A 303 -6.94 -2.10 -5.21
N ILE A 304 -6.19 -1.74 -6.26
CA ILE A 304 -5.92 -2.60 -7.41
C ILE A 304 -5.28 -3.93 -7.01
N LEU A 305 -4.51 -3.96 -5.92
CA LEU A 305 -3.88 -5.18 -5.41
C LEU A 305 -4.91 -6.20 -4.94
N THR A 306 -6.03 -5.74 -4.35
CA THR A 306 -7.15 -6.61 -3.97
C THR A 306 -7.79 -7.23 -5.20
N TRP A 307 -7.96 -6.44 -6.28
CA TRP A 307 -8.49 -6.94 -7.54
C TRP A 307 -7.56 -7.98 -8.19
N ILE A 308 -6.25 -7.72 -8.29
CA ILE A 308 -5.28 -8.68 -8.86
C ILE A 308 -5.30 -10.00 -8.07
N ARG A 309 -5.35 -9.94 -6.75
CA ARG A 309 -5.45 -11.14 -5.88
C ARG A 309 -6.72 -11.94 -6.09
N GLY A 310 -7.81 -11.29 -6.51
CA GLY A 310 -9.04 -11.98 -6.91
C GLY A 310 -8.89 -12.78 -8.21
N LEU A 311 -7.89 -12.48 -9.04
CA LEU A 311 -7.67 -13.11 -10.34
C LEU A 311 -6.57 -14.19 -10.33
N THR A 312 -5.57 -14.05 -9.46
CA THR A 312 -4.40 -14.93 -9.46
C THR A 312 -3.80 -15.12 -8.06
N ALA A 313 -3.20 -16.29 -7.85
CA ALA A 313 -2.39 -16.62 -6.67
C ALA A 313 -0.89 -16.39 -6.90
N LEU A 314 -0.48 -15.94 -8.09
CA LEU A 314 0.92 -15.65 -8.38
C LEU A 314 1.47 -14.55 -7.46
N PRO A 315 2.76 -14.62 -7.10
CA PRO A 315 3.45 -13.52 -6.45
C PRO A 315 3.26 -12.20 -7.21
N ILE A 316 2.98 -11.13 -6.47
CA ILE A 316 2.82 -9.78 -7.03
C ILE A 316 4.11 -8.99 -6.77
N ILE A 317 4.63 -8.36 -7.82
CA ILE A 317 5.72 -7.40 -7.75
C ILE A 317 5.21 -6.03 -8.22
N ILE A 318 5.48 -4.96 -7.47
CA ILE A 318 5.21 -3.60 -7.93
C ILE A 318 6.47 -3.02 -8.57
N LYS A 319 6.42 -2.70 -9.86
CA LYS A 319 7.50 -2.06 -10.59
C LYS A 319 7.24 -0.57 -10.76
N GLY A 320 8.24 0.25 -10.44
CA GLY A 320 8.15 1.70 -10.58
C GLY A 320 8.18 2.48 -9.27
N ILE A 321 8.64 1.84 -8.19
CA ILE A 321 8.81 2.48 -6.88
C ILE A 321 9.96 3.48 -6.97
N GLN A 322 9.69 4.73 -6.60
CA GLN A 322 10.64 5.85 -6.74
C GLN A 322 10.96 6.57 -5.42
N CYS A 323 10.21 6.29 -4.34
CA CYS A 323 10.44 6.81 -3.00
C CYS A 323 10.27 5.71 -1.92
N VAL A 324 10.79 5.97 -0.72
CA VAL A 324 10.68 5.04 0.42
C VAL A 324 9.25 4.90 0.95
N GLU A 325 8.41 5.94 0.85
CA GLU A 325 7.02 5.92 1.27
C GLU A 325 6.23 4.82 0.55
N ASP A 326 6.35 4.75 -0.78
CA ASP A 326 5.68 3.74 -1.58
C ASP A 326 6.26 2.34 -1.36
N ALA A 327 7.56 2.23 -1.06
CA ALA A 327 8.17 0.96 -0.67
C ALA A 327 7.57 0.41 0.65
N VAL A 328 7.35 1.29 1.63
CA VAL A 328 6.70 0.93 2.90
C VAL A 328 5.23 0.58 2.68
N MET A 329 4.52 1.30 1.82
CA MET A 329 3.14 0.97 1.46
C MET A 329 3.04 -0.39 0.76
N ALA A 330 3.92 -0.69 -0.19
CA ALA A 330 3.99 -1.99 -0.85
C ALA A 330 4.19 -3.13 0.16
N TYR A 331 5.11 -2.94 1.11
CA TYR A 331 5.33 -3.89 2.21
C TYR A 331 4.07 -4.12 3.06
N ARG A 332 3.39 -3.05 3.48
CA ARG A 332 2.14 -3.13 4.26
C ARG A 332 1.03 -3.85 3.51
N HIS A 333 0.95 -3.66 2.20
CA HIS A 333 0.02 -4.39 1.35
C HIS A 333 0.42 -5.84 1.08
N GLY A 334 1.57 -6.33 1.57
CA GLY A 334 1.96 -7.74 1.51
C GLY A 334 2.30 -8.24 0.10
N VAL A 335 2.91 -7.40 -0.74
CA VAL A 335 3.45 -7.85 -2.04
C VAL A 335 4.77 -8.62 -1.85
N GLN A 336 5.13 -9.47 -2.80
CA GLN A 336 6.30 -10.36 -2.68
C GLN A 336 7.59 -9.68 -3.13
N GLY A 337 7.49 -8.64 -3.96
CA GLY A 337 8.63 -7.82 -4.30
C GLY A 337 8.29 -6.43 -4.81
N ILE A 338 9.32 -5.60 -4.90
CA ILE A 338 9.26 -4.28 -5.53
C ILE A 338 10.44 -4.12 -6.51
N VAL A 339 10.24 -3.37 -7.59
CA VAL A 339 11.33 -2.93 -8.47
C VAL A 339 11.48 -1.42 -8.33
N LEU A 340 12.61 -1.00 -7.78
CA LEU A 340 13.03 0.40 -7.76
C LEU A 340 13.37 0.78 -9.21
N SER A 341 12.55 1.66 -9.80
CA SER A 341 12.62 1.98 -11.22
C SER A 341 11.95 3.32 -11.51
N ASN A 342 12.54 4.10 -12.41
CA ASN A 342 11.92 5.26 -13.05
C ASN A 342 11.73 5.00 -14.55
N HIS A 343 11.42 3.75 -14.89
CA HIS A 343 11.27 3.27 -16.26
C HIS A 343 12.52 3.45 -17.15
N GLY A 344 13.72 3.45 -16.55
CA GLY A 344 14.96 3.75 -17.26
C GLY A 344 15.04 5.19 -17.76
N GLY A 345 14.40 6.12 -17.06
CA GLY A 345 14.33 7.55 -17.37
C GLY A 345 13.40 7.87 -18.55
N ARG A 346 12.33 7.10 -18.75
CA ARG A 346 11.41 7.22 -19.90
C ARG A 346 10.04 7.80 -19.55
N SER A 347 9.75 7.98 -18.25
CA SER A 347 8.45 8.46 -17.78
C SER A 347 8.59 9.89 -17.26
N GLN A 348 8.79 10.09 -15.96
CA GLN A 348 9.04 11.41 -15.39
C GLN A 348 10.52 11.81 -15.56
N ASP A 349 10.82 12.87 -16.31
CA ASP A 349 12.18 13.41 -16.30
C ASP A 349 12.46 14.14 -14.97
N THR A 350 13.74 14.25 -14.61
CA THR A 350 14.25 14.68 -13.29
C THR A 350 13.87 13.75 -12.11
N ALA A 351 13.21 12.63 -12.37
CA ALA A 351 12.95 11.60 -11.37
C ALA A 351 14.25 11.13 -10.69
N GLN A 352 14.12 10.79 -9.41
CA GLN A 352 15.21 10.25 -8.62
C GLN A 352 15.77 8.96 -9.24
N SER A 353 17.10 8.77 -9.13
CA SER A 353 17.71 7.51 -9.54
C SER A 353 17.25 6.38 -8.61
N PRO A 354 16.93 5.18 -9.14
CA PRO A 354 16.57 4.02 -8.32
C PRO A 354 17.61 3.67 -7.24
N LEU A 355 18.88 3.98 -7.48
CA LEU A 355 19.95 3.76 -6.50
C LEU A 355 19.85 4.72 -5.30
N LEU A 356 19.35 5.94 -5.51
CA LEU A 356 19.02 6.87 -4.43
C LEU A 356 17.79 6.40 -3.65
N THR A 357 16.75 5.90 -4.33
CA THR A 357 15.59 5.28 -3.67
C THR A 357 16.03 4.10 -2.78
N LEU A 358 16.99 3.29 -3.23
CA LEU A 358 17.57 2.22 -2.40
C LEU A 358 18.26 2.79 -1.15
N LEU A 359 19.01 3.88 -1.27
CA LEU A 359 19.63 4.56 -0.12
C LEU A 359 18.60 5.19 0.82
N GLU A 360 17.49 5.74 0.31
CA GLU A 360 16.37 6.21 1.12
C GLU A 360 15.78 5.07 1.96
N ILE A 361 15.53 3.90 1.36
CA ILE A 361 15.07 2.71 2.09
C ILE A 361 16.07 2.33 3.18
N ARG A 362 17.37 2.29 2.88
CA ARG A 362 18.41 1.99 3.87
C ARG A 362 18.40 2.98 5.04
N ARG A 363 18.15 4.27 4.77
CA ARG A 363 18.19 5.33 5.78
C ARG A 363 16.91 5.36 6.62
N HIS A 364 15.75 5.30 5.98
CA HIS A 364 14.47 5.63 6.59
C HIS A 364 13.57 4.42 6.87
N ALA A 365 13.75 3.31 6.15
CA ALA A 365 12.98 2.08 6.34
C ALA A 365 13.86 0.80 6.29
N PRO A 366 14.95 0.71 7.08
CA PRO A 366 15.91 -0.39 7.00
C PRO A 366 15.32 -1.78 7.32
N PHE A 367 14.15 -1.83 7.96
CA PHE A 367 13.43 -3.08 8.22
C PHE A 367 13.00 -3.79 6.92
N LEU A 368 12.79 -3.05 5.82
CA LEU A 368 12.44 -3.64 4.52
C LEU A 368 13.53 -4.57 4.00
N LEU A 369 14.80 -4.24 4.24
CA LEU A 369 15.97 -5.04 3.82
C LEU A 369 16.09 -6.38 4.55
N LYS A 370 15.37 -6.54 5.67
CA LYS A 370 15.32 -7.77 6.47
C LYS A 370 13.99 -8.50 6.31
N SER A 371 13.08 -7.96 5.52
CA SER A 371 11.77 -8.56 5.28
C SER A 371 11.85 -9.66 4.22
N ASN A 372 10.76 -10.43 4.09
CA ASN A 372 10.63 -11.42 3.00
C ASN A 372 10.27 -10.80 1.63
N MET A 373 9.98 -9.49 1.59
CA MET A 373 9.71 -8.80 0.33
C MET A 373 11.04 -8.51 -0.39
N GLN A 374 11.23 -9.06 -1.58
CA GLN A 374 12.46 -8.87 -2.35
C GLN A 374 12.52 -7.48 -3.00
N ILE A 375 13.70 -6.87 -3.04
CA ILE A 375 13.90 -5.53 -3.60
C ILE A 375 14.77 -5.65 -4.86
N PHE A 376 14.15 -5.50 -6.02
CA PHE A 376 14.83 -5.43 -7.29
C PHE A 376 15.13 -3.98 -7.67
N ILE A 377 16.07 -3.77 -8.57
CA ILE A 377 16.43 -2.45 -9.07
C ILE A 377 16.78 -2.50 -10.55
N ASP A 378 16.32 -1.52 -11.33
CA ASP A 378 16.77 -1.33 -12.71
C ASP A 378 17.15 0.12 -13.00
N GLY A 379 17.60 0.40 -14.24
CA GLY A 379 17.93 1.74 -14.71
C GLY A 379 19.41 2.12 -14.59
N GLY A 380 20.05 2.39 -15.73
CA GLY A 380 21.41 2.93 -15.79
C GLY A 380 22.56 1.94 -15.60
N ILE A 381 22.28 0.68 -15.24
CA ILE A 381 23.28 -0.39 -15.06
C ILE A 381 23.92 -0.78 -16.39
N ARG A 382 25.26 -0.84 -16.43
CA ARG A 382 26.04 -1.22 -17.63
C ARG A 382 27.25 -2.11 -17.34
N ARG A 383 27.65 -2.27 -16.08
CA ARG A 383 28.80 -3.08 -15.67
C ARG A 383 28.47 -4.03 -14.52
N GLY A 384 29.22 -5.12 -14.40
CA GLY A 384 29.16 -6.04 -13.26
C GLY A 384 29.46 -5.33 -11.93
N THR A 385 30.29 -4.29 -11.92
CA THR A 385 30.50 -3.47 -10.71
C THR A 385 29.26 -2.70 -10.29
N ASP A 386 28.38 -2.31 -11.22
CA ASP A 386 27.12 -1.65 -10.89
C ASP A 386 26.18 -2.64 -10.20
N VAL A 387 26.14 -3.88 -10.70
CA VAL A 387 25.40 -4.99 -10.08
C VAL A 387 25.88 -5.21 -8.65
N LEU A 388 27.19 -5.39 -8.45
CA LEU A 388 27.75 -5.62 -7.11
C LEU A 388 27.49 -4.46 -6.13
N LYS A 389 27.53 -3.20 -6.60
CA LYS A 389 27.18 -2.04 -5.77
C LYS A 389 25.73 -2.07 -5.30
N ALA A 390 24.79 -2.38 -6.20
CA ALA A 390 23.37 -2.48 -5.86
C ALA A 390 23.11 -3.61 -4.84
N LEU A 391 23.70 -4.79 -5.07
CA LEU A 391 23.57 -5.94 -4.16
C LEU A 391 24.16 -5.64 -2.78
N ALA A 392 25.35 -5.04 -2.72
CA ALA A 392 25.98 -4.63 -1.46
C ALA A 392 25.12 -3.61 -0.67
N LEU A 393 24.29 -2.84 -1.36
CA LEU A 393 23.34 -1.91 -0.75
C LEU A 393 21.99 -2.55 -0.40
N GLY A 394 21.77 -3.82 -0.72
CA GLY A 394 20.60 -4.60 -0.29
C GLY A 394 19.55 -4.82 -1.37
N ALA A 395 19.87 -4.59 -2.64
CA ALA A 395 19.05 -5.14 -3.73
C ALA A 395 19.21 -6.67 -3.78
N THR A 396 18.14 -7.38 -4.14
CA THR A 396 18.12 -8.84 -4.34
C THR A 396 18.69 -9.23 -5.70
N ALA A 397 18.28 -8.54 -6.76
CA ALA A 397 18.77 -8.73 -8.12
C ALA A 397 18.58 -7.45 -8.96
N VAL A 398 19.29 -7.37 -10.08
CA VAL A 398 19.38 -6.17 -10.91
C VAL A 398 18.81 -6.41 -12.32
N GLY A 399 17.93 -5.53 -12.76
CA GLY A 399 17.30 -5.56 -14.08
C GLY A 399 18.04 -4.73 -15.10
N LEU A 400 18.21 -5.27 -16.32
CA LEU A 400 18.71 -4.53 -17.47
C LEU A 400 17.71 -4.60 -18.61
N GLY A 401 17.49 -3.48 -19.30
CA GLY A 401 16.61 -3.38 -20.46
C GLY A 401 17.39 -3.13 -21.75
N ARG A 402 17.77 -1.86 -21.97
CA ARG A 402 18.47 -1.42 -23.19
C ARG A 402 19.67 -2.29 -23.61
N PRO A 403 20.60 -2.70 -22.72
CA PRO A 403 21.72 -3.54 -23.14
C PRO A 403 21.30 -4.87 -23.79
N PHE A 404 20.25 -5.51 -23.29
CA PHE A 404 19.74 -6.76 -23.90
C PHE A 404 18.99 -6.53 -25.21
N LEU A 405 18.33 -5.38 -25.38
CA LEU A 405 17.77 -4.99 -26.68
C LEU A 405 18.88 -4.72 -27.70
N TYR A 406 19.95 -4.03 -27.29
CA TYR A 406 21.08 -3.74 -28.17
C TYR A 406 21.84 -4.99 -28.58
N SER A 407 21.94 -5.98 -27.69
CA SER A 407 22.60 -7.25 -28.01
C SER A 407 21.86 -8.10 -29.03
N LEU A 408 20.57 -7.84 -29.30
CA LEU A 408 19.83 -8.50 -30.38
C LEU A 408 20.19 -7.95 -31.77
N SER A 409 20.64 -6.70 -31.83
CA SER A 409 20.81 -5.95 -33.07
C SER A 409 21.89 -6.53 -33.99
N ALA A 410 21.96 -6.00 -35.21
CA ALA A 410 22.93 -6.41 -36.22
C ALA A 410 22.92 -7.92 -36.54
N GLY A 411 21.78 -8.58 -36.37
CA GLY A 411 21.64 -10.02 -36.67
C GLY A 411 22.28 -10.96 -35.65
N TYR A 412 22.72 -10.48 -34.48
CA TYR A 412 23.27 -11.35 -33.45
C TYR A 412 22.22 -12.22 -32.75
N GLY A 413 20.97 -11.74 -32.65
CA GLY A 413 19.86 -12.48 -32.09
C GLY A 413 20.17 -13.07 -30.70
N GLU A 414 19.79 -14.32 -30.48
CA GLU A 414 19.98 -15.02 -29.21
C GLU A 414 21.44 -15.05 -28.74
N GLU A 415 22.39 -15.32 -29.65
CA GLU A 415 23.82 -15.45 -29.29
C GLU A 415 24.41 -14.12 -28.81
N GLY A 416 23.93 -12.99 -29.33
CA GLY A 416 24.31 -11.68 -28.80
C GLY A 416 23.84 -11.47 -27.36
N VAL A 417 22.60 -11.86 -27.05
CA VAL A 417 22.04 -11.78 -25.69
C VAL A 417 22.83 -12.68 -24.75
N ARG A 418 23.17 -13.90 -25.16
CA ARG A 418 24.02 -14.81 -24.38
C ARG A 418 25.39 -14.21 -24.13
N ARG A 419 26.03 -13.63 -25.15
CA ARG A 419 27.31 -12.93 -24.98
C ARG A 419 27.21 -11.77 -24.00
N ALA A 420 26.13 -10.99 -24.02
CA ALA A 420 25.90 -9.92 -23.04
C ALA A 420 25.79 -10.44 -21.60
N ILE A 421 25.10 -11.57 -21.38
CA ILE A 421 25.00 -12.22 -20.06
C ILE A 421 26.35 -12.77 -19.61
N GLN A 422 27.12 -13.37 -20.52
CA GLN A 422 28.46 -13.90 -20.25
C GLN A 422 29.44 -12.80 -19.86
N ILE A 423 29.46 -11.67 -20.59
CA ILE A 423 30.24 -10.48 -20.23
C ILE A 423 29.91 -10.01 -18.81
N LEU A 424 28.61 -9.92 -18.46
CA LEU A 424 28.21 -9.53 -17.11
C LEU A 424 28.66 -10.56 -16.06
N ARG A 425 28.58 -11.85 -16.37
CA ARG A 425 29.05 -12.92 -15.48
C ARG A 425 30.55 -12.79 -15.23
N GLU A 426 31.36 -12.68 -16.28
CA GLU A 426 32.81 -12.47 -16.21
C GLU A 426 33.14 -11.23 -15.35
N GLU A 427 32.46 -10.10 -15.60
CA GLU A 427 32.67 -8.87 -14.82
C GLU A 427 32.27 -9.04 -13.34
N ILE A 428 31.17 -9.74 -13.03
CA ILE A 428 30.70 -9.96 -11.65
C ILE A 428 31.67 -10.88 -10.90
N GLU A 429 32.01 -12.04 -11.48
CA GLU A 429 32.90 -13.04 -10.87
C GLU A 429 34.28 -12.42 -10.58
N MET A 430 34.88 -11.75 -11.57
CA MET A 430 36.17 -11.09 -11.42
C MET A 430 36.15 -10.03 -10.32
N ASN A 431 35.10 -9.20 -10.26
CA ASN A 431 35.03 -8.15 -9.25
C ASN A 431 34.66 -8.67 -7.85
N MET A 432 34.02 -9.83 -7.73
CA MET A 432 33.85 -10.53 -6.45
C MET A 432 35.20 -10.99 -5.89
N VAL A 433 36.08 -11.52 -6.74
CA VAL A 433 37.47 -11.86 -6.36
C VAL A 433 38.20 -10.62 -5.84
N PHE A 434 38.13 -9.48 -6.55
CA PHE A 434 38.76 -8.24 -6.10
C PHE A 434 38.15 -7.68 -4.80
N LEU A 435 36.85 -7.86 -4.60
CA LEU A 435 36.19 -7.52 -3.33
C LEU A 435 36.58 -8.46 -2.18
N GLY A 436 37.16 -9.62 -2.50
CA GLY A 436 37.53 -10.65 -1.55
C GLY A 436 36.30 -11.38 -0.99
N VAL A 437 35.31 -11.66 -1.83
CA VAL A 437 34.10 -12.42 -1.47
C VAL A 437 33.96 -13.65 -2.35
N THR A 438 33.44 -14.73 -1.77
CA THR A 438 33.21 -16.01 -2.48
C THR A 438 31.74 -16.19 -2.87
N ARG A 439 30.81 -15.56 -2.15
CA ARG A 439 29.37 -15.64 -2.41
C ARG A 439 28.68 -14.29 -2.29
N LEU A 440 27.50 -14.16 -2.91
CA LEU A 440 26.73 -12.92 -2.92
C LEU A 440 26.27 -12.47 -1.53
N GLU A 441 26.01 -13.38 -0.59
CA GLU A 441 25.55 -13.04 0.77
C GLU A 441 26.62 -12.32 1.60
N GLU A 442 27.89 -12.39 1.19
CA GLU A 442 28.98 -11.64 1.82
C GLU A 442 28.99 -10.16 1.40
N LEU A 443 28.27 -9.81 0.33
CA LEU A 443 28.13 -8.42 -0.10
C LEU A 443 27.34 -7.63 0.95
N GLY A 444 27.82 -6.44 1.26
CA GLY A 444 27.13 -5.54 2.18
C GLY A 444 27.71 -4.14 2.16
N GLY A 445 27.06 -3.22 2.87
CA GLY A 445 27.43 -1.80 2.89
C GLY A 445 28.88 -1.54 3.28
N HIS A 446 29.50 -2.46 4.04
CA HIS A 446 30.92 -2.37 4.41
C HIS A 446 31.89 -2.50 3.22
N LEU A 447 31.48 -3.10 2.10
CA LEU A 447 32.27 -3.26 0.87
C LEU A 447 32.05 -2.14 -0.15
N VAL A 448 31.29 -1.10 0.20
CA VAL A 448 31.09 0.07 -0.64
C VAL A 448 31.33 1.36 0.14
N ASN A 449 31.73 2.41 -0.57
CA ASN A 449 31.70 3.78 -0.07
C ASN A 449 30.62 4.54 -0.85
N SER A 450 29.45 4.68 -0.23
CA SER A 450 28.28 5.40 -0.74
C SER A 450 28.22 6.86 -0.30
N ALA A 451 29.18 7.35 0.51
CA ALA A 451 29.09 8.66 1.17
C ALA A 451 28.92 9.84 0.20
N ARG A 452 29.45 9.75 -1.04
CA ARG A 452 29.27 10.79 -2.07
C ARG A 452 27.83 10.84 -2.58
N LEU A 453 27.20 9.68 -2.79
CA LEU A 453 25.82 9.59 -3.26
C LEU A 453 24.82 9.88 -2.13
N GLU A 454 25.13 9.50 -0.89
CA GLU A 454 24.27 9.71 0.28
C GLU A 454 24.00 11.18 0.61
N ARG A 455 24.80 12.10 0.07
CA ARG A 455 24.57 13.56 0.16
C ARG A 455 23.38 14.02 -0.68
N ASP A 456 23.03 13.25 -1.71
CA ASP A 456 21.91 13.55 -2.60
C ASP A 456 20.60 12.91 -2.11
N VAL A 457 20.65 12.10 -1.05
CA VAL A 457 19.46 11.44 -0.46
C VAL A 457 18.64 12.47 0.32
N THR A 458 17.34 12.53 0.08
CA THR A 458 16.44 13.47 0.77
C THR A 458 16.55 13.36 2.30
N GLY A 459 16.58 14.52 2.95
CA GLY A 459 16.63 14.64 4.41
C GLY A 459 15.26 14.52 5.08
N CYS A 460 14.18 14.68 4.32
CA CYS A 460 12.81 14.62 4.83
C CYS A 460 12.01 13.63 3.99
N VAL A 461 11.41 12.65 4.66
CA VAL A 461 10.46 11.69 4.08
C VAL A 461 9.21 11.68 4.93
N LYS A 462 8.05 11.49 4.30
CA LYS A 462 6.75 11.43 4.98
C LYS A 462 6.34 9.97 5.14
N LEU A 463 7.12 9.21 5.88
CA LEU A 463 6.68 7.89 6.32
C LEU A 463 5.45 8.06 7.22
N MET A 464 4.34 7.39 6.88
CA MET A 464 3.15 7.39 7.73
C MET A 464 3.54 6.87 9.11
N SER A 465 3.61 7.77 10.09
CA SER A 465 3.95 7.41 11.47
C SER A 465 2.94 6.41 12.00
N GLU A 466 3.46 5.28 12.51
CA GLU A 466 2.70 4.41 13.40
C GLU A 466 2.28 5.24 14.63
N ILE A 467 1.04 5.06 15.04
CA ILE A 467 0.46 5.66 16.24
C ILE A 467 0.37 4.53 17.26
N ASN A 468 1.21 4.59 18.28
CA ASN A 468 1.25 3.62 19.36
C ASN A 468 0.11 3.92 20.33
N VAL A 469 -0.77 2.95 20.51
CA VAL A 469 -1.92 3.08 21.41
C VAL A 469 -1.86 1.99 22.46
N LEU A 470 -1.90 2.39 23.74
CA LEU A 470 -2.10 1.48 24.85
C LEU A 470 -3.56 1.53 25.29
N LEU A 471 -4.26 0.39 25.30
CA LEU A 471 -5.59 0.29 25.87
C LEU A 471 -5.53 -0.35 27.26
N TYR A 472 -5.93 0.42 28.28
CA TYR A 472 -5.99 -0.02 29.67
C TYR A 472 -7.43 -0.25 30.13
N GLY A 473 -7.77 -1.53 30.36
CA GLY A 473 -9.10 -1.94 30.79
C GLY A 473 -9.85 -2.76 29.74
N LEU A 474 -9.37 -3.99 29.47
CA LEU A 474 -9.94 -4.88 28.46
C LEU A 474 -11.22 -5.62 28.91
N GLY A 475 -12.23 -4.86 29.34
CA GLY A 475 -13.60 -5.34 29.53
C GLY A 475 -14.42 -5.26 28.25
N ALA A 476 -15.76 -5.24 28.35
CA ALA A 476 -16.64 -5.15 27.18
C ALA A 476 -16.38 -3.88 26.33
N ILE A 477 -16.40 -2.70 26.98
CA ILE A 477 -16.17 -1.41 26.32
C ILE A 477 -14.73 -1.27 25.81
N GLY A 478 -13.74 -1.72 26.59
CA GLY A 478 -12.34 -1.70 26.18
C GLY A 478 -12.08 -2.58 24.96
N SER A 479 -12.66 -3.78 24.91
CA SER A 479 -12.56 -4.67 23.74
C SER A 479 -13.26 -4.08 22.51
N PHE A 480 -14.39 -3.40 22.68
CA PHE A 480 -15.05 -2.69 21.59
C PHE A 480 -14.15 -1.58 21.02
N TYR A 481 -13.57 -0.70 21.84
CA TYR A 481 -12.67 0.33 21.32
C TYR A 481 -11.31 -0.21 20.85
N ALA A 482 -10.84 -1.35 21.38
CA ALA A 482 -9.71 -2.08 20.79
C ALA A 482 -10.01 -2.49 19.34
N PHE A 483 -11.21 -2.98 19.08
CA PHE A 483 -11.67 -3.35 17.75
C PHE A 483 -11.77 -2.15 16.81
N ILE A 484 -12.37 -1.04 17.27
CA ILE A 484 -12.46 0.21 16.49
C ILE A 484 -11.06 0.70 16.12
N LEU A 485 -10.13 0.77 17.07
CA LEU A 485 -8.79 1.32 16.84
C LEU A 485 -7.91 0.40 15.98
N GLN A 486 -8.02 -0.92 16.14
CA GLN A 486 -7.25 -1.90 15.35
C GLN A 486 -7.58 -1.85 13.85
N ARG A 487 -8.76 -1.36 13.47
CA ARG A 487 -9.17 -1.22 12.06
C ARG A 487 -8.37 -0.17 11.28
N ASN A 488 -7.56 0.65 11.96
CA ASN A 488 -6.68 1.61 11.31
C ASN A 488 -5.26 1.05 11.22
N ASP A 489 -4.74 0.89 10.01
CA ASP A 489 -3.40 0.32 9.75
C ASP A 489 -2.24 1.16 10.31
N ARG A 490 -2.50 2.40 10.74
CA ARG A 490 -1.51 3.22 11.47
C ARG A 490 -1.43 2.88 12.94
N VAL A 491 -2.44 2.20 13.51
CA VAL A 491 -2.51 1.93 14.95
C VAL A 491 -1.71 0.68 15.29
N ARG A 492 -0.70 0.86 16.13
CA ARG A 492 -0.01 -0.23 16.80
C ARG A 492 -0.60 -0.41 18.19
N LEU A 493 -1.57 -1.32 18.29
CA LEU A 493 -2.38 -1.50 19.49
C LEU A 493 -1.75 -2.46 20.49
N THR A 494 -1.39 -1.96 21.68
CA THR A 494 -1.07 -2.78 22.84
C THR A 494 -2.24 -2.77 23.82
N VAL A 495 -2.65 -3.93 24.32
CA VAL A 495 -3.73 -4.02 25.33
C VAL A 495 -3.19 -4.51 26.67
N VAL A 496 -3.65 -3.88 27.75
CA VAL A 496 -3.40 -4.33 29.11
C VAL A 496 -4.57 -5.21 29.57
N ALA A 497 -4.30 -6.49 29.73
CA ALA A 497 -5.27 -7.50 30.14
C ALA A 497 -4.85 -8.15 31.46
N ARG A 498 -5.77 -8.22 32.42
CA ARG A 498 -5.59 -8.98 33.67
C ARG A 498 -6.32 -10.31 33.57
N SER A 499 -7.59 -10.34 33.97
CA SER A 499 -8.45 -11.53 33.88
C SER A 499 -8.66 -12.06 32.45
N ASN A 500 -8.39 -11.24 31.44
CA ASN A 500 -8.50 -11.58 30.02
C ASN A 500 -7.18 -12.03 29.38
N TYR A 501 -6.06 -12.00 30.11
CA TYR A 501 -4.72 -12.11 29.53
C TYR A 501 -4.52 -13.39 28.71
N ASP A 502 -4.70 -14.56 29.32
CA ASP A 502 -4.41 -15.83 28.66
C ASP A 502 -5.35 -16.09 27.47
N ALA A 503 -6.64 -15.74 27.62
CA ALA A 503 -7.61 -15.89 26.55
C ALA A 503 -7.27 -15.05 25.32
N VAL A 504 -6.95 -13.76 25.53
CA VAL A 504 -6.66 -12.82 24.45
C VAL A 504 -5.27 -13.03 23.85
N LYS A 505 -4.27 -13.39 24.66
CA LYS A 505 -2.93 -13.70 24.16
C LYS A 505 -2.93 -14.92 23.24
N ASN A 506 -3.71 -15.95 23.57
CA ASN A 506 -3.73 -17.20 22.83
C ASN A 506 -4.70 -17.19 21.64
N ASN A 507 -5.83 -16.49 21.76
CA ASN A 507 -6.94 -16.60 20.79
C ASN A 507 -7.35 -15.26 20.16
N GLY A 508 -6.75 -14.15 20.57
CA GLY A 508 -7.19 -12.82 20.19
C GLY A 508 -8.51 -12.42 20.85
N ILE A 509 -9.09 -11.31 20.37
CA ILE A 509 -10.38 -10.78 20.82
C ILE A 509 -11.43 -11.12 19.76
N LEU A 510 -12.57 -11.68 20.20
CA LEU A 510 -13.75 -11.90 19.37
C LEU A 510 -14.82 -10.86 19.70
N ILE A 511 -15.25 -10.12 18.67
CA ILE A 511 -16.37 -9.17 18.72
C ILE A 511 -17.51 -9.73 17.88
N GLU A 512 -18.65 -9.99 18.53
CA GLU A 512 -19.91 -10.32 17.89
C GLU A 512 -20.78 -9.05 17.89
N SER A 513 -20.74 -8.31 16.79
CA SER A 513 -21.43 -7.03 16.67
C SER A 513 -22.71 -7.14 15.84
N GLU A 514 -23.82 -6.59 16.35
CA GLU A 514 -25.05 -6.43 15.57
C GLU A 514 -24.89 -5.42 14.41
N ASN A 515 -23.96 -4.46 14.52
CA ASN A 515 -23.65 -3.49 13.46
C ASN A 515 -22.68 -4.04 12.40
N ASP A 516 -21.55 -4.63 12.82
CA ASP A 516 -20.47 -5.04 11.92
C ASP A 516 -20.35 -6.55 11.63
N GLY A 517 -21.13 -7.40 12.29
CA GLY A 517 -20.96 -8.87 12.21
C GLY A 517 -19.87 -9.40 13.14
N HIS A 518 -19.27 -10.55 12.80
CA HIS A 518 -18.32 -11.26 13.66
C HIS A 518 -16.87 -11.00 13.26
N HIS A 519 -16.04 -10.55 14.21
CA HIS A 519 -14.66 -10.18 13.96
C HIS A 519 -13.72 -10.76 15.01
N ARG A 520 -12.67 -11.45 14.57
CA ARG A 520 -11.57 -11.89 15.44
C ARG A 520 -10.28 -11.17 15.03
N PHE A 521 -9.59 -10.58 16.00
CA PHE A 521 -8.32 -9.89 15.76
C PHE A 521 -7.34 -10.10 16.90
N HIS A 522 -6.05 -9.90 16.61
CA HIS A 522 -4.97 -9.92 17.59
C HIS A 522 -4.37 -8.52 17.69
N PRO A 523 -4.38 -7.90 18.88
CA PRO A 523 -3.58 -6.69 19.12
C PRO A 523 -2.09 -6.96 18.83
N TYR A 524 -1.34 -5.91 18.54
CA TYR A 524 0.12 -6.00 18.35
C TYR A 524 0.80 -6.65 19.57
N ALA A 525 0.38 -6.28 20.78
CA ALA A 525 0.86 -6.89 22.01
C ALA A 525 -0.23 -6.98 23.07
N VAL A 526 -0.13 -8.00 23.93
CA VAL A 526 -0.99 -8.24 25.09
C VAL A 526 -0.08 -8.34 26.32
N VAL A 527 -0.21 -7.38 27.24
CA VAL A 527 0.63 -7.26 28.44
C VAL A 527 -0.23 -7.33 29.71
N LYS A 528 0.35 -7.72 30.85
CA LYS A 528 -0.34 -7.73 32.14
C LYS A 528 -0.28 -6.36 32.83
N SER A 529 0.77 -5.60 32.55
CA SER A 529 1.00 -4.27 33.11
C SER A 529 1.60 -3.31 32.09
N ALA A 530 1.32 -2.02 32.26
CA ALA A 530 1.98 -0.97 31.47
C ALA A 530 3.51 -0.91 31.71
N ALA A 531 4.00 -1.48 32.83
CA ALA A 531 5.42 -1.60 33.13
C ALA A 531 6.19 -2.54 32.18
N GLU A 532 5.49 -3.36 31.38
CA GLU A 532 6.11 -4.24 30.38
C GLU A 532 6.45 -3.50 29.07
N LEU A 533 6.02 -2.24 28.91
CA LEU A 533 6.36 -1.45 27.73
C LEU A 533 7.81 -0.97 27.78
N THR A 534 8.48 -0.97 26.62
CA THR A 534 9.87 -0.52 26.48
C THR A 534 9.98 0.96 26.13
N SER A 535 8.87 1.61 25.74
CA SER A 535 8.81 3.03 25.41
C SER A 535 7.41 3.61 25.69
N PRO A 536 7.32 4.94 25.91
CA PRO A 536 6.03 5.63 25.96
C PRO A 536 5.21 5.47 24.68
N VAL A 537 3.91 5.69 24.78
CA VAL A 537 2.96 5.61 23.65
C VAL A 537 2.37 6.97 23.30
N ASP A 538 1.78 7.09 22.11
CA ASP A 538 1.14 8.33 21.64
C ASP A 538 -0.21 8.55 22.33
N TYR A 539 -1.00 7.48 22.50
CA TYR A 539 -2.29 7.52 23.19
C TYR A 539 -2.44 6.42 24.24
N ILE A 540 -3.04 6.76 25.38
CA ILE A 540 -3.50 5.77 26.37
C ILE A 540 -5.02 5.85 26.50
N VAL A 541 -5.71 4.79 26.11
CA VAL A 541 -7.16 4.67 26.23
C VAL A 541 -7.52 3.98 27.54
N CYS A 542 -8.09 4.73 28.47
CA CYS A 542 -8.56 4.26 29.77
C CYS A 542 -10.04 3.88 29.68
N ALA A 543 -10.32 2.58 29.53
CA ALA A 543 -11.67 2.02 29.45
C ALA A 543 -12.02 1.08 30.62
N HIS A 544 -11.17 1.06 31.66
CA HIS A 544 -11.42 0.31 32.89
C HIS A 544 -12.49 0.98 33.74
N LYS A 545 -13.14 0.18 34.59
CA LYS A 545 -14.08 0.67 35.63
C LYS A 545 -13.34 1.59 36.61
N ALA A 546 -13.88 2.78 36.84
CA ALA A 546 -13.25 3.79 37.70
C ALA A 546 -13.59 3.53 39.19
N ILE A 547 -13.05 2.45 39.74
CA ILE A 547 -13.31 1.99 41.12
C ILE A 547 -12.21 2.41 42.12
N ASP A 548 -11.09 2.90 41.60
CA ASP A 548 -9.93 3.43 42.33
C ASP A 548 -9.24 4.43 41.42
N GLN A 549 -9.59 5.72 41.57
CA GLN A 549 -9.16 6.75 40.63
C GLN A 549 -7.71 7.21 40.85
N ASP A 550 -7.14 6.97 42.03
CA ASP A 550 -5.81 7.47 42.40
C ASP A 550 -4.68 6.48 42.05
N SER A 551 -4.95 5.17 42.10
CA SER A 551 -3.90 4.19 41.83
C SER A 551 -3.58 4.02 40.34
N VAL A 552 -4.58 4.13 39.47
CA VAL A 552 -4.40 3.83 38.04
C VAL A 552 -3.45 4.80 37.32
N PRO A 553 -3.53 6.13 37.51
CA PRO A 553 -2.53 7.03 36.94
C PRO A 553 -1.09 6.62 37.30
N LEU A 554 -0.84 6.17 38.54
CA LEU A 554 0.49 5.72 38.97
C LEU A 554 0.95 4.46 38.23
N LEU A 555 0.04 3.51 37.96
CA LEU A 555 0.33 2.29 37.22
C LEU A 555 0.67 2.54 35.74
N LEU A 556 0.17 3.63 35.17
CA LEU A 556 0.37 3.98 33.75
C LEU A 556 1.64 4.81 33.51
N LYS A 557 2.30 5.28 34.57
CA LYS A 557 3.52 6.10 34.50
C LYS A 557 4.60 5.56 33.54
N PRO A 558 4.90 4.24 33.47
CA PRO A 558 5.91 3.71 32.55
C PRO A 558 5.58 3.90 31.05
N ALA A 559 4.31 4.11 30.71
CA ALA A 559 3.84 4.24 29.33
C ALA A 559 3.62 5.70 28.89
N ILE A 560 3.86 6.68 29.76
CA ILE A 560 3.51 8.09 29.54
C ILE A 560 4.76 8.94 29.35
N SER A 561 4.67 9.88 28.41
CA SER A 561 5.58 11.03 28.21
C SER A 561 4.77 12.31 28.05
N GLU A 562 5.42 13.47 27.98
CA GLU A 562 4.79 14.76 27.67
C GLU A 562 4.09 14.80 26.30
N LYS A 563 4.43 13.86 25.41
CA LYS A 563 3.79 13.69 24.10
C LYS A 563 2.53 12.84 24.14
N THR A 564 2.33 12.08 25.22
CA THR A 564 1.22 11.14 25.34
C THR A 564 -0.09 11.88 25.59
N THR A 565 -1.15 11.41 24.94
CA THR A 565 -2.53 11.88 25.16
C THR A 565 -3.33 10.81 25.89
N ILE A 566 -4.00 11.19 26.98
CA ILE A 566 -4.81 10.29 27.80
C ILE A 566 -6.26 10.40 27.37
N VAL A 567 -6.90 9.29 27.04
CA VAL A 567 -8.29 9.22 26.58
C VAL A 567 -9.12 8.50 27.62
N ILE A 568 -10.07 9.19 28.24
CA ILE A 568 -10.86 8.69 29.37
C ILE A 568 -12.25 8.28 28.91
N ILE A 569 -12.48 6.96 28.79
CA ILE A 569 -13.75 6.33 28.43
C ILE A 569 -14.34 5.66 29.68
N GLN A 570 -14.56 6.45 30.73
CA GLN A 570 -15.01 5.98 32.04
C GLN A 570 -16.32 6.66 32.44
N ASN A 571 -17.19 5.93 33.14
CA ASN A 571 -18.42 6.49 33.71
C ASN A 571 -18.11 7.39 34.91
N GLY A 572 -19.05 8.27 35.27
CA GLY A 572 -18.92 9.19 36.40
C GLY A 572 -18.39 10.57 36.00
N VAL A 573 -18.16 11.42 36.99
CA VAL A 573 -17.56 12.77 36.85
C VAL A 573 -16.33 12.88 37.74
N GLY A 574 -15.39 13.75 37.37
CA GLY A 574 -14.14 13.96 38.13
C GLY A 574 -13.04 12.94 37.87
N ASN A 575 -13.19 12.06 36.87
CA ASN A 575 -12.17 11.07 36.52
C ASN A 575 -10.90 11.73 35.97
N GLU A 576 -11.00 12.94 35.44
CA GLU A 576 -9.90 13.69 34.84
C GLU A 576 -8.90 14.20 35.88
N GLU A 577 -9.36 14.56 37.09
CA GLU A 577 -8.53 15.24 38.09
C GLU A 577 -7.34 14.41 38.57
N PRO A 578 -7.46 13.11 38.86
CA PRO A 578 -6.32 12.29 39.29
C PRO A 578 -5.27 12.12 38.18
N PHE A 579 -5.70 12.00 36.91
CA PHE A 579 -4.78 11.99 35.78
C PHE A 579 -4.07 13.32 35.62
N ARG A 580 -4.78 14.46 35.70
CA ARG A 580 -4.18 15.81 35.62
C ARG A 580 -3.17 16.05 36.74
N ARG A 581 -3.45 15.58 37.96
CA ARG A 581 -2.55 15.70 39.12
C ARG A 581 -1.24 14.94 38.92
N VAL A 582 -1.29 13.74 38.34
CA VAL A 582 -0.08 12.92 38.11
C VAL A 582 0.64 13.30 36.81
N PHE A 583 -0.09 13.77 35.81
CA PHE A 583 0.41 14.10 34.48
C PHE A 583 0.02 15.53 34.06
N PRO A 584 0.63 16.56 34.67
CA PRO A 584 0.26 17.96 34.45
C PRO A 584 0.46 18.41 33.00
N ASP A 585 1.38 17.80 32.26
CA ASP A 585 1.77 18.22 30.90
C ASP A 585 1.10 17.41 29.77
N CYS A 586 0.25 16.45 30.11
CA CYS A 586 -0.44 15.63 29.10
C CYS A 586 -1.75 16.30 28.63
N SER A 587 -2.14 16.05 27.37
CA SER A 587 -3.50 16.33 26.93
C SER A 587 -4.45 15.25 27.45
N ILE A 588 -5.66 15.63 27.83
CA ILE A 588 -6.70 14.70 28.26
C ILE A 588 -7.90 14.86 27.33
N LEU A 589 -8.23 13.78 26.62
CA LEU A 589 -9.49 13.64 25.92
C LEU A 589 -10.48 12.97 26.86
N THR A 590 -11.60 13.62 27.12
CA THR A 590 -12.65 13.08 27.97
C THR A 590 -13.81 12.61 27.10
N CYS A 591 -14.39 11.46 27.46
CA CYS A 591 -15.43 10.83 26.66
C CYS A 591 -16.66 10.46 27.48
N VAL A 592 -17.81 10.50 26.81
CA VAL A 592 -19.06 9.89 27.24
C VAL A 592 -19.46 8.87 26.17
N THR A 593 -19.67 7.62 26.57
CA THR A 593 -20.05 6.55 25.63
C THR A 593 -21.43 5.98 25.94
N TRP A 594 -22.19 5.66 24.91
CA TRP A 594 -23.50 4.99 24.95
C TRP A 594 -23.45 3.66 24.18
N VAL A 595 -22.35 2.92 24.37
CA VAL A 595 -22.13 1.62 23.75
C VAL A 595 -22.78 0.50 24.56
N GLY A 596 -23.62 -0.30 23.91
CA GLY A 596 -24.19 -1.52 24.45
C GLY A 596 -23.27 -2.70 24.18
N ALA A 597 -22.44 -3.07 25.16
CA ALA A 597 -21.56 -4.24 25.02
C ALA A 597 -21.50 -5.07 26.31
N THR A 598 -21.48 -6.38 26.15
CA THR A 598 -21.38 -7.34 27.25
C THR A 598 -20.27 -8.34 26.96
N GLN A 599 -19.40 -8.54 27.94
CA GLN A 599 -18.43 -9.62 27.89
C GLN A 599 -19.10 -10.92 28.34
N ILE A 600 -19.14 -11.90 27.45
CA ILE A 600 -19.76 -13.21 27.74
C ILE A 600 -18.73 -14.17 28.32
N ASN A 601 -17.52 -14.19 27.74
CA ASN A 601 -16.38 -14.98 28.20
C ASN A 601 -15.09 -14.13 28.10
N PRO A 602 -14.00 -14.50 28.79
CA PRO A 602 -12.71 -13.86 28.58
C PRO A 602 -12.34 -13.82 27.08
N GLY A 603 -12.06 -12.63 26.55
CA GLY A 603 -11.77 -12.40 25.13
C GLY A 603 -12.97 -12.42 24.17
N VAL A 604 -14.22 -12.61 24.64
CA VAL A 604 -15.42 -12.66 23.80
C VAL A 604 -16.44 -11.62 24.24
N VAL A 605 -16.77 -10.69 23.34
CA VAL A 605 -17.70 -9.58 23.61
C VAL A 605 -18.81 -9.55 22.57
N LYS A 606 -20.04 -9.41 23.07
CA LYS A 606 -21.24 -9.12 22.28
C LYS A 606 -21.52 -7.63 22.30
N HIS A 607 -21.67 -7.04 21.13
CA HIS A 607 -22.00 -5.63 20.92
C HIS A 607 -23.38 -5.52 20.26
N THR A 608 -24.28 -4.72 20.86
CA THR A 608 -25.63 -4.48 20.36
C THR A 608 -25.64 -3.33 19.35
N LYS A 609 -26.81 -2.99 18.78
CA LYS A 609 -26.94 -1.80 17.91
C LYS A 609 -26.62 -0.45 18.58
N SER A 610 -26.61 -0.38 19.91
CA SER A 610 -26.39 0.89 20.63
C SER A 610 -24.92 1.27 20.58
N GLU A 611 -24.63 2.31 19.80
CA GLU A 611 -23.27 2.79 19.59
C GLU A 611 -23.27 4.31 19.39
N ASP A 612 -22.70 5.04 20.34
CA ASP A 612 -22.45 6.47 20.23
C ASP A 612 -21.37 6.91 21.23
N MET A 613 -20.62 7.95 20.90
CA MET A 613 -19.61 8.55 21.75
C MET A 613 -19.61 10.06 21.60
N GLN A 614 -19.61 10.78 22.72
CA GLN A 614 -19.22 12.18 22.77
C GLN A 614 -17.76 12.26 23.24
N ILE A 615 -16.94 13.06 22.57
CA ILE A 615 -15.53 13.26 22.91
C ILE A 615 -15.15 14.73 22.82
N GLY A 616 -14.25 15.18 23.69
CA GLY A 616 -13.70 16.52 23.64
C GLY A 616 -12.52 16.69 24.57
N LEU A 617 -11.96 17.90 24.59
CA LEU A 617 -10.82 18.23 25.42
C LEU A 617 -11.25 18.46 26.88
N TYR A 618 -10.43 17.99 27.81
CA TYR A 618 -10.36 18.53 29.17
C TYR A 618 -9.17 19.50 29.20
N PRO A 619 -9.40 20.81 29.00
CA PRO A 619 -8.36 21.76 28.62
C PRO A 619 -7.18 21.77 29.59
N ASN A 620 -5.98 21.89 29.05
CA ASN A 620 -4.76 22.05 29.83
C ASN A 620 -4.22 23.48 29.71
N PRO A 621 -4.29 24.30 30.78
CA PRO A 621 -3.74 25.65 30.75
C PRO A 621 -2.23 25.72 30.47
N SER A 622 -1.48 24.63 30.68
CA SER A 622 -0.03 24.60 30.41
C SER A 622 0.33 24.28 28.95
N LEU A 623 -0.64 23.91 28.10
CA LEU A 623 -0.42 23.56 26.71
C LEU A 623 -1.02 24.58 25.76
N SER A 624 -0.45 24.70 24.56
CA SER A 624 -1.06 25.50 23.50
C SER A 624 -2.36 24.86 23.00
N PRO A 625 -3.45 25.64 22.80
CA PRO A 625 -4.71 25.12 22.27
C PRO A 625 -4.57 24.38 20.94
N SER A 626 -3.64 24.82 20.08
CA SER A 626 -3.37 24.17 18.79
C SER A 626 -2.79 22.76 18.93
N THR A 627 -1.94 22.52 19.94
CA THR A 627 -1.39 21.19 20.23
C THR A 627 -2.49 20.25 20.70
N GLU A 628 -3.34 20.70 21.62
CA GLU A 628 -4.45 19.90 22.14
C GLU A 628 -5.47 19.58 21.05
N GLN A 629 -5.79 20.57 20.21
CA GLN A 629 -6.70 20.39 19.07
C GLN A 629 -6.16 19.38 18.06
N SER A 630 -4.87 19.47 17.71
CA SER A 630 -4.24 18.51 16.79
C SER A 630 -4.24 17.07 17.33
N ARG A 631 -4.07 16.89 18.65
CA ARG A 631 -4.14 15.58 19.31
C ARG A 631 -5.57 15.02 19.32
N LEU A 632 -6.57 15.87 19.53
CA LEU A 632 -7.99 15.48 19.41
C LEU A 632 -8.31 15.06 17.97
N GLU A 633 -7.97 15.87 16.98
CA GLU A 633 -8.21 15.58 15.56
C GLU A 633 -7.55 14.29 15.11
N THR A 634 -6.32 14.05 15.55
CA THR A 634 -5.60 12.81 15.28
C THR A 634 -6.35 11.61 15.86
N PHE A 635 -6.77 11.65 17.13
CA PHE A 635 -7.53 10.53 17.72
C PHE A 635 -8.90 10.35 17.07
N SER A 636 -9.61 11.43 16.77
CA SER A 636 -10.88 11.40 16.05
C SER A 636 -10.75 10.76 14.68
N SER A 637 -9.64 10.99 13.97
CA SER A 637 -9.37 10.29 12.69
C SER A 637 -9.25 8.78 12.85
N LEU A 638 -8.78 8.29 14.00
CA LEU A 638 -8.73 6.86 14.32
C LEU A 638 -10.14 6.29 14.50
N LEU A 639 -11.01 7.03 15.21
CA LEU A 639 -12.41 6.64 15.39
C LEU A 639 -13.18 6.64 14.06
N THR A 640 -12.95 7.64 13.20
CA THR A 640 -13.52 7.70 11.85
C THR A 640 -13.10 6.50 11.00
N ALA A 641 -11.80 6.16 11.02
CA ALA A 641 -11.29 4.98 10.30
C ALA A 641 -11.87 3.67 10.85
N GLY A 642 -12.09 3.60 12.16
CA GLY A 642 -12.74 2.47 12.83
C GLY A 642 -14.24 2.36 12.57
N LYS A 643 -14.84 3.35 11.89
CA LYS A 643 -16.26 3.45 11.51
C LYS A 643 -17.23 3.48 12.69
N THR A 644 -16.77 3.97 13.85
CA THR A 644 -17.66 4.15 15.00
C THR A 644 -18.40 5.47 14.95
N LYS A 645 -19.62 5.52 15.51
CA LYS A 645 -20.36 6.77 15.65
C LYS A 645 -19.81 7.60 16.81
N PHE A 646 -19.42 8.84 16.53
CA PHE A 646 -19.01 9.78 17.58
C PHE A 646 -19.28 11.25 17.20
N THR A 647 -19.34 12.12 18.20
CA THR A 647 -19.49 13.56 18.09
C THR A 647 -18.41 14.27 18.89
N ILE A 648 -17.76 15.27 18.28
CA ILE A 648 -16.81 16.14 18.98
C ILE A 648 -17.56 17.31 19.61
N LEU A 649 -17.36 17.55 20.91
CA LEU A 649 -18.00 18.63 21.65
C LEU A 649 -16.97 19.47 22.40
N GLN A 650 -17.24 20.78 22.52
CA GLN A 650 -16.38 21.69 23.28
C GLN A 650 -16.64 21.60 24.78
N ASP A 651 -17.91 21.59 25.20
CA ASP A 651 -18.30 21.44 26.60
C ASP A 651 -18.59 19.98 26.94
N MET A 652 -17.51 19.23 27.21
CA MET A 652 -17.64 17.85 27.67
C MET A 652 -18.09 17.74 29.12
N GLN A 653 -17.87 18.75 29.96
CA GLN A 653 -18.27 18.67 31.37
C GLN A 653 -19.78 18.63 31.50
N ARG A 654 -20.51 19.42 30.72
CA ARG A 654 -21.98 19.31 30.59
C ARG A 654 -22.42 17.89 30.27
N GLN A 655 -21.86 17.28 29.23
CA GLN A 655 -22.23 15.92 28.83
C GLN A 655 -21.95 14.85 29.89
N ARG A 656 -20.83 14.99 30.62
CA ARG A 656 -20.51 14.07 31.73
C ARG A 656 -21.52 14.22 32.86
N TRP A 657 -21.85 15.45 33.26
CA TRP A 657 -22.83 15.70 34.32
C TRP A 657 -24.24 15.26 33.91
N GLU A 658 -24.68 15.53 32.68
CA GLU A 658 -25.97 15.04 32.15
C GLU A 658 -26.05 13.50 32.26
N LYS A 659 -24.98 12.79 31.87
CA LYS A 659 -24.94 11.33 32.04
C LYS A 659 -24.86 10.89 33.50
N VAL A 660 -24.24 11.67 34.39
CA VAL A 660 -24.21 11.35 35.82
C VAL A 660 -25.57 11.58 36.48
N VAL A 661 -26.40 12.52 36.03
CA VAL A 661 -27.80 12.62 36.46
C VAL A 661 -28.55 11.30 36.16
N TRP A 662 -28.38 10.76 34.95
CA TRP A 662 -28.91 9.45 34.57
C TRP A 662 -28.35 8.31 35.42
N ASN A 663 -27.01 8.23 35.53
CA ASN A 663 -26.36 7.15 36.25
C ASN A 663 -26.65 7.19 37.75
N ALA A 664 -26.63 8.36 38.39
CA ALA A 664 -26.92 8.50 39.81
C ALA A 664 -28.33 8.02 40.12
N ALA A 665 -29.32 8.31 39.26
CA ALA A 665 -30.66 7.76 39.39
C ALA A 665 -30.69 6.25 39.18
N TRP A 666 -30.37 5.77 37.97
CA TRP A 666 -30.66 4.38 37.62
C TRP A 666 -29.66 3.40 38.19
N ASN A 667 -28.37 3.76 38.29
CA ASN A 667 -27.40 2.86 38.89
C ASN A 667 -27.68 2.69 40.37
N SER A 668 -28.08 3.74 41.11
CA SER A 668 -28.34 3.58 42.53
C SER A 668 -29.61 2.78 42.82
N LEU A 669 -30.71 3.18 42.18
CA LEU A 669 -32.05 2.63 42.43
C LEU A 669 -32.13 1.17 42.04
N THR A 670 -31.71 0.82 40.82
CA THR A 670 -31.78 -0.58 40.34
C THR A 670 -30.81 -1.49 41.09
N THR A 671 -29.66 -0.97 41.56
CA THR A 671 -28.70 -1.77 42.34
C THR A 671 -29.19 -2.06 43.74
N LEU A 672 -29.74 -1.07 44.45
CA LEU A 672 -30.24 -1.27 45.81
C LEU A 672 -31.48 -2.15 45.85
N THR A 673 -32.39 -1.98 44.89
CA THR A 673 -33.67 -2.69 44.85
C THR A 673 -33.61 -4.02 44.11
N MET A 674 -32.57 -4.24 43.31
CA MET A 674 -32.40 -5.41 42.44
C MET A 674 -33.51 -5.61 41.39
N VAL A 675 -34.32 -4.57 41.13
CA VAL A 675 -35.31 -4.55 40.03
C VAL A 675 -34.85 -3.66 38.87
N ASP A 676 -35.48 -3.80 37.71
CA ASP A 676 -35.22 -2.94 36.55
C ASP A 676 -35.88 -1.55 36.69
N THR A 677 -35.55 -0.64 35.77
CA THR A 677 -36.04 0.75 35.78
C THR A 677 -37.57 0.87 35.73
N GLN A 678 -38.26 0.05 34.94
CA GLN A 678 -39.71 0.12 34.80
C GLN A 678 -40.39 -0.46 36.04
N SER A 679 -39.89 -1.58 36.56
CA SER A 679 -40.36 -2.16 37.82
C SER A 679 -40.20 -1.17 38.99
N TRP A 680 -39.11 -0.40 39.05
CA TRP A 680 -38.95 0.67 40.04
C TRP A 680 -39.99 1.77 39.87
N LEU A 681 -40.14 2.33 38.67
CA LEU A 681 -41.04 3.46 38.40
C LEU A 681 -42.51 3.14 38.73
N HIS A 682 -42.91 1.88 38.59
CA HIS A 682 -44.26 1.41 38.88
C HIS A 682 -44.41 0.81 40.30
N SER A 683 -43.34 0.79 41.11
CA SER A 683 -43.36 0.18 42.44
C SER A 683 -44.19 0.96 43.47
N SER A 684 -44.34 2.28 43.28
CA SER A 684 -45.05 3.18 44.18
C SER A 684 -45.40 4.49 43.47
N PRO A 685 -46.52 5.16 43.81
CA PRO A 685 -46.82 6.52 43.34
C PRO A 685 -45.69 7.54 43.61
N GLU A 686 -44.85 7.26 44.61
CA GLU A 686 -43.72 8.12 45.01
C GLU A 686 -42.42 7.83 44.26
N ALA A 687 -42.34 6.75 43.47
CA ALA A 687 -41.09 6.33 42.81
C ALA A 687 -40.60 7.38 41.79
N THR A 688 -41.50 7.87 40.93
CA THR A 688 -41.18 8.93 39.96
C THR A 688 -40.85 10.27 40.65
N PRO A 689 -41.66 10.79 41.59
CA PRO A 689 -41.30 11.98 42.38
C PRO A 689 -39.95 11.87 43.10
N PHE A 690 -39.64 10.71 43.70
CA PHE A 690 -38.35 10.46 44.33
C PHE A 690 -37.20 10.53 43.32
N THR A 691 -37.36 9.88 42.17
CA THR A 691 -36.37 9.87 41.10
C THR A 691 -36.09 11.29 40.59
N ARG A 692 -37.14 12.10 40.40
CA ARG A 692 -37.03 13.52 40.03
C ARG A 692 -36.22 14.32 41.05
N ARG A 693 -36.51 14.18 42.34
CA ARG A 693 -35.78 14.88 43.41
C ARG A 693 -34.30 14.49 43.45
N LEU A 694 -33.98 13.21 43.28
CA LEU A 694 -32.60 12.73 43.18
C LEU A 694 -31.88 13.36 41.98
N MET A 695 -32.49 13.35 40.79
CA MET A 695 -31.91 14.00 39.61
C MET A 695 -31.70 15.50 39.84
N ALA A 696 -32.66 16.18 40.48
CA ALA A 696 -32.56 17.59 40.82
C ALA A 696 -31.39 17.89 41.77
N GLU A 697 -31.16 17.07 42.79
CA GLU A 697 -30.00 17.22 43.70
C GLU A 697 -28.67 17.16 42.92
N VAL A 698 -28.52 16.20 42.00
CA VAL A 698 -27.32 16.06 41.17
C VAL A 698 -27.16 17.27 40.23
N ILE A 699 -28.25 17.75 39.62
CA ILE A 699 -28.26 18.95 38.78
C ILE A 699 -27.83 20.18 39.58
N SER A 700 -28.33 20.36 40.80
CA SER A 700 -27.95 21.47 41.69
C SER A 700 -26.45 21.46 41.98
N VAL A 701 -25.86 20.29 42.22
CA VAL A 701 -24.39 20.18 42.42
C VAL A 701 -23.65 20.51 41.13
N GLY A 702 -24.08 19.98 39.98
CA GLY A 702 -23.44 20.27 38.69
C GLY A 702 -23.44 21.76 38.36
N ARG A 703 -24.57 22.46 38.58
CA ARG A 703 -24.67 23.91 38.44
C ARG A 703 -23.73 24.66 39.37
N ALA A 704 -23.64 24.25 40.63
CA ALA A 704 -22.71 24.83 41.59
C ALA A 704 -21.23 24.62 41.20
N CYS A 705 -20.94 23.56 40.41
CA CYS A 705 -19.62 23.32 39.81
C CYS A 705 -19.37 24.14 38.53
N GLY A 706 -20.28 25.04 38.14
CA GLY A 706 -20.13 25.88 36.95
C GLY A 706 -20.58 25.23 35.65
N VAL A 707 -21.38 24.15 35.71
CA VAL A 707 -21.87 23.43 34.53
C VAL A 707 -23.30 23.85 34.20
N GLU A 708 -23.54 24.24 32.95
CA GLU A 708 -24.84 24.69 32.46
C GLU A 708 -25.80 23.51 32.21
N LEU A 709 -26.44 23.03 33.28
CA LEU A 709 -27.49 22.00 33.21
C LEU A 709 -28.88 22.65 33.16
N GLN A 710 -29.73 22.24 32.22
CA GLN A 710 -31.09 22.76 32.05
C GLN A 710 -32.10 22.06 32.97
N ASP A 711 -33.17 22.75 33.36
CA ASP A 711 -34.23 22.14 34.19
C ASP A 711 -35.02 21.07 33.41
N SER A 712 -35.18 21.25 32.08
CA SER A 712 -35.84 20.29 31.19
C SER A 712 -35.14 18.92 31.13
N LEU A 713 -33.87 18.85 31.53
CA LEU A 713 -33.08 17.61 31.48
C LEU A 713 -33.75 16.47 32.26
N ILE A 714 -34.40 16.76 33.38
CA ILE A 714 -35.09 15.72 34.17
C ILE A 714 -36.22 15.08 33.35
N ASP A 715 -37.02 15.90 32.67
CA ASP A 715 -38.11 15.44 31.83
C ASP A 715 -37.56 14.66 30.63
N GLU A 716 -36.54 15.17 29.96
CA GLU A 716 -35.88 14.51 28.83
C GLU A 716 -35.33 13.12 29.20
N LEU A 717 -34.68 12.99 30.37
CA LEU A 717 -34.15 11.71 30.85
C LEU A 717 -35.28 10.75 31.28
N LEU A 718 -36.36 11.25 31.86
CA LEU A 718 -37.51 10.41 32.23
C LEU A 718 -38.29 9.94 31.01
N ASP A 719 -38.52 10.80 30.03
CA ASP A 719 -39.15 10.43 28.76
C ASP A 719 -38.31 9.38 28.04
N ARG A 720 -36.98 9.56 28.04
CA ARG A 720 -36.05 8.57 27.49
C ARG A 720 -36.20 7.21 28.16
N ILE A 721 -36.20 7.11 29.49
CA ILE A 721 -36.31 5.80 30.14
C ILE A 721 -37.71 5.18 29.93
N ASN A 722 -38.76 5.99 29.91
CA ASN A 722 -40.14 5.53 29.69
C ASN A 722 -40.36 5.00 28.28
N SER A 723 -39.58 5.48 27.30
CA SER A 723 -39.59 4.95 25.93
C SER A 723 -38.86 3.60 25.79
N MET A 724 -38.14 3.15 26.83
CA MET A 724 -37.34 1.94 26.82
C MET A 724 -38.02 0.82 27.62
N PRO A 725 -37.81 -0.46 27.25
CA PRO A 725 -38.18 -1.57 28.11
C PRO A 725 -37.44 -1.49 29.46
N GLY A 726 -37.94 -2.22 30.46
CA GLY A 726 -37.26 -2.34 31.76
C GLY A 726 -35.82 -2.81 31.59
N ILE A 727 -34.86 -1.97 32.01
CA ILE A 727 -33.43 -2.27 31.93
C ILE A 727 -32.79 -2.31 33.32
N GLY A 728 -31.82 -3.20 33.48
CA GLY A 728 -30.88 -3.17 34.61
C GLY A 728 -29.72 -2.23 34.32
N SER A 729 -29.11 -1.67 35.37
CA SER A 729 -27.92 -0.83 35.22
C SER A 729 -26.63 -1.62 35.17
N SER A 730 -25.54 -0.97 34.70
CA SER A 730 -24.21 -1.56 34.74
C SER A 730 -23.73 -1.83 36.17
N MET A 731 -24.06 -0.93 37.12
CA MET A 731 -23.75 -1.11 38.54
C MET A 731 -24.54 -2.29 39.15
N GLN A 732 -25.82 -2.47 38.77
CA GLN A 732 -26.62 -3.61 39.21
C GLN A 732 -26.02 -4.91 38.70
N THR A 733 -25.52 -4.92 37.45
CA THR A 733 -24.85 -6.08 36.87
C THR A 733 -23.57 -6.43 37.62
N ASP A 734 -22.80 -5.42 38.04
CA ASP A 734 -21.60 -5.62 38.86
C ASP A 734 -21.97 -6.17 40.25
N ALA A 735 -23.02 -5.64 40.89
CA ALA A 735 -23.53 -6.16 42.16
C ALA A 735 -24.01 -7.62 42.07
N LYS A 736 -24.79 -7.97 41.03
CA LYS A 736 -25.27 -9.34 40.77
C LYS A 736 -24.12 -10.34 40.62
N ASN A 737 -23.02 -9.90 40.02
CA ASN A 737 -21.85 -10.72 39.75
C ASN A 737 -20.79 -10.66 40.86
N GLY A 738 -21.07 -10.00 41.99
CA GLY A 738 -20.13 -9.85 43.09
C GLY A 738 -18.87 -9.06 42.74
N ARG A 739 -18.97 -8.08 41.83
CA ARG A 739 -17.85 -7.24 41.38
C ARG A 739 -17.88 -5.86 42.03
N PRO A 740 -16.72 -5.22 42.23
CA PRO A 740 -16.65 -3.83 42.70
C PRO A 740 -17.42 -2.87 41.79
N MET A 741 -18.06 -1.87 42.40
CA MET A 741 -18.96 -0.93 41.76
C MET A 741 -18.35 0.47 41.65
N GLU A 742 -18.81 1.24 40.65
CA GLU A 742 -18.38 2.62 40.38
C GLU A 742 -19.08 3.65 41.30
N VAL A 743 -19.27 3.32 42.58
CA VAL A 743 -20.01 4.16 43.55
C VAL A 743 -19.34 5.51 43.74
N GLU A 744 -18.02 5.52 43.89
CA GLU A 744 -17.25 6.74 44.18
C GLU A 744 -17.33 7.79 43.09
N VAL A 745 -17.37 7.40 41.82
CA VAL A 745 -17.29 8.33 40.69
C VAL A 745 -18.65 8.78 40.17
N ILE A 746 -19.70 8.00 40.50
CA ILE A 746 -21.08 8.28 40.10
C ILE A 746 -21.82 9.03 41.21
N LEU A 747 -21.59 8.67 42.48
CA LEU A 747 -22.28 9.25 43.63
C LEU A 747 -21.31 10.00 44.55
N GLY A 748 -20.15 9.39 44.86
CA GLY A 748 -19.18 9.94 45.81
C GLY A 748 -18.62 11.30 45.39
N TYR A 749 -18.25 11.48 44.12
CA TYR A 749 -17.73 12.75 43.61
C TYR A 749 -18.78 13.87 43.69
N PRO A 750 -20.03 13.69 43.19
CA PRO A 750 -21.10 14.65 43.44
C PRO A 750 -21.32 14.96 44.92
N VAL A 751 -21.32 13.97 45.81
CA VAL A 751 -21.46 14.19 47.27
C VAL A 751 -20.30 15.03 47.83
N ARG A 752 -19.06 14.77 47.43
CA ARG A 752 -17.89 15.58 47.84
C ARG A 752 -18.05 17.03 47.37
N LYS A 753 -18.43 17.25 46.12
CA LYS A 753 -18.69 18.61 45.59
C LYS A 753 -19.86 19.29 46.28
N ALA A 754 -20.93 18.58 46.59
CA ALA A 754 -22.05 19.11 47.37
C ALA A 754 -21.57 19.63 48.73
N ARG A 755 -20.74 18.87 49.44
CA ARG A 755 -20.16 19.27 50.73
C ARG A 755 -19.21 20.44 50.62
N GLU A 756 -18.29 20.42 49.64
CA GLU A 756 -17.35 21.52 49.36
C GLU A 756 -18.09 22.84 49.08
N LEU A 757 -19.20 22.76 48.34
CA LEU A 757 -19.98 23.92 47.88
C LEU A 757 -21.19 24.23 48.77
N LYS A 758 -21.37 23.50 49.89
CA LYS A 758 -22.48 23.65 50.85
C LYS A 758 -23.88 23.53 50.23
N ILE A 759 -24.04 22.63 49.25
CA ILE A 759 -25.33 22.27 48.65
C ILE A 759 -25.93 21.09 49.43
N GLN A 760 -27.22 21.18 49.78
CA GLN A 760 -27.92 20.08 50.44
C GLN A 760 -28.35 19.03 49.43
N THR A 761 -27.93 17.78 49.65
CA THR A 761 -28.29 16.64 48.80
C THR A 761 -28.63 15.40 49.63
N PRO A 762 -29.68 15.46 50.49
CA PRO A 762 -29.98 14.38 51.43
C PRO A 762 -30.29 13.04 50.77
N ILE A 763 -30.93 13.01 49.59
CA ILE A 763 -31.24 11.77 48.88
C ILE A 763 -29.94 11.16 48.34
N LEU A 764 -29.13 11.96 47.64
CA LEU A 764 -27.87 11.53 47.06
C LEU A 764 -26.89 11.04 48.13
N GLU A 765 -26.77 11.74 49.26
CA GLU A 765 -25.91 11.34 50.38
C GLU A 765 -26.36 10.01 50.99
N THR A 766 -27.67 9.81 51.13
CA THR A 766 -28.24 8.55 51.65
C THR A 766 -27.93 7.39 50.71
N LEU A 767 -28.15 7.58 49.40
CA LEU A 767 -27.87 6.53 48.41
C LEU A 767 -26.39 6.21 48.31
N PHE A 768 -25.52 7.23 48.39
CA PHE A 768 -24.08 7.03 48.45
C PHE A 768 -23.69 6.17 49.66
N LEU A 769 -24.17 6.50 50.87
CA LEU A 769 -23.88 5.74 52.07
C LEU A 769 -24.31 4.26 51.95
N LEU A 770 -25.54 4.02 51.49
CA LEU A 770 -26.07 2.67 51.35
C LEU A 770 -25.30 1.86 50.31
N LEU A 771 -24.98 2.45 49.16
CA LEU A 771 -24.24 1.76 48.11
C LEU A 771 -22.78 1.55 48.45
N THR A 772 -22.16 2.43 49.22
CA THR A 772 -20.81 2.21 49.78
C THR A 772 -20.80 1.00 50.71
N ALA A 773 -21.85 0.80 51.52
CA ALA A 773 -21.98 -0.40 52.35
C ALA A 773 -22.17 -1.68 51.49
N VAL A 774 -22.97 -1.60 50.43
CA VAL A 774 -23.13 -2.72 49.47
C VAL A 774 -21.81 -3.03 48.78
N ASP A 775 -21.09 -2.02 48.27
CA ASP A 775 -19.80 -2.18 47.59
C ASP A 775 -18.73 -2.72 48.54
N GLY A 776 -18.69 -2.24 49.79
CA GLY A 776 -17.78 -2.75 50.82
C GLY A 776 -17.95 -4.25 51.07
N ARG A 777 -19.19 -4.76 51.09
CA ARG A 777 -19.48 -6.20 51.18
C ARG A 777 -18.98 -6.98 49.96
N LEU A 778 -18.91 -6.36 48.78
CA LEU A 778 -18.44 -7.02 47.55
C LEU A 778 -16.91 -7.00 47.40
N ARG A 779 -16.22 -6.11 48.14
CA ARG A 779 -14.76 -5.96 48.13
C ARG A 779 -14.05 -6.77 49.21
N GLY A 780 -14.71 -7.04 50.33
CA GLY A 780 -14.25 -7.94 51.39
C GLY A 780 -14.56 -9.39 51.03
#